data_AF-A0A8C2E1E6-F1
#
_entry.id   AF-A0A8C2E1E6-F1
#
_cell.length_a   1.000
_cell.length_b   1.000
_cell.length_c   1.000
_cell.angle_alpha   90.00
_cell.angle_beta   90.00
_cell.angle_gamma   90.00
#
_symmetry.space_group_name_H-M   'P 1'
#
loop_
_entity.id
_entity.type
_entity.pdbx_description
1 polymer ?
#
loop_
_entity_poly.entity_id
_entity_poly.type
_entity_poly.pdbx_seq_one_letter_code
_entity_poly.pdbx_strand_id
1 'polypeptide(L)'
;MSPGILTTAVTSSAAPQAGQSVFGSAVTSPPAEEETTTTLITTTTITTVHTPVQCNASLSGMEGIVESPDPLSSSSPFSPLECTYSITVYLGYGVEIQVKKVNLSKEESLTILELGGTAPELLANETLMSEGQVIRSSTNQVQIHYKSLKQANHGVFSFHYQAFLLSCSFPLSPEGGGVTVTDIHPGGQAHFHCDPGFEVRGHEVATCLNSTRPKWSTPEPQCVAVSCGGWIRNATVGRILSPTLPSASNHSTGSNLSCHWLLEAKEGHRLHLHFERVALDEDNDNSSDITFPLGTLVTFSCSPGFVMEQGSGVMECVDPNDPHWNESEPVCRALCGGELTDPVGTVLSPDWPQSYSKGQDCVWQIHVSEDKRIELDVQILNIRHNDILTLFDGHDLTSHVIGQYLGSRERFRAVSGGSEVTIQFQSDPDDSTFILSQGFLIHYREVEPNDTCPVLPQIEFGWSSSSHPSLVRGSVLTYQCQPGYDIVGSDIITCQWDLSWSNNPPTCVKIQQCPDPGEVVNGARSVHPESGFAVGTVVRFTCNQGYQLEGPNQISCHGRDTGMPKWSDRSPKCVLKYYPCPNPGVPDNGYQTLYKHSYQAGETLRFFCYEGYELIGEVIINCVPGHPSQWNSPPPFCKVSQSLEASHQMLSENIALAIILPIILVILLIGGIYMYYTK
;
A
#
# COMPACT_ATOMS: atom_id res chain seq x y z
N MET A 1 12.20 -53.80 12.62
CA MET A 1 12.93 -54.13 13.86
C MET A 1 13.68 -52.87 14.30
N SER A 2 13.28 -52.26 15.41
CA SER A 2 14.22 -51.62 16.36
C SER A 2 14.72 -52.72 17.33
N PRO A 3 15.74 -52.57 18.19
CA PRO A 3 16.16 -51.40 19.00
C PRO A 3 17.64 -50.97 18.75
N GLY A 4 18.24 -50.00 19.46
CA GLY A 4 17.78 -49.07 20.53
C GLY A 4 18.95 -48.52 21.36
N ILE A 5 18.71 -48.18 22.66
CA ILE A 5 19.61 -47.56 23.69
C ILE A 5 19.54 -46.01 23.67
N LEU A 6 18.94 -45.22 24.60
CA LEU A 6 18.52 -45.30 26.06
C LEU A 6 19.71 -45.36 27.06
N THR A 7 19.76 -44.87 28.32
CA THR A 7 18.92 -44.16 29.34
C THR A 7 19.83 -43.13 30.09
N THR A 8 19.48 -42.03 30.79
CA THR A 8 18.33 -41.53 31.60
C THR A 8 18.19 -42.02 33.07
N ALA A 9 18.65 -41.23 34.06
CA ALA A 9 18.36 -41.36 35.51
C ALA A 9 18.38 -39.96 36.21
N VAL A 10 17.55 -39.52 37.20
CA VAL A 10 16.74 -40.13 38.32
C VAL A 10 17.55 -40.22 39.64
N THR A 11 17.10 -39.89 40.88
CA THR A 11 15.76 -39.69 41.55
C THR A 11 15.70 -38.30 42.29
N SER A 12 15.12 -37.91 43.46
CA SER A 12 14.25 -38.38 44.60
C SER A 12 13.95 -37.18 45.58
N SER A 13 13.17 -37.28 46.68
CA SER A 13 11.69 -37.40 46.85
C SER A 13 11.28 -37.62 48.35
N ALA A 14 10.60 -36.69 49.05
CA ALA A 14 10.11 -36.88 50.46
C ALA A 14 8.96 -35.93 50.93
N ALA A 15 8.23 -36.31 52.01
CA ALA A 15 7.09 -35.63 52.69
C ALA A 15 6.88 -36.27 54.12
N PRO A 16 5.79 -36.13 54.94
CA PRO A 16 4.52 -35.35 54.85
C PRO A 16 3.94 -34.77 56.21
N GLN A 17 2.63 -34.40 56.23
CA GLN A 17 1.61 -34.41 57.33
C GLN A 17 1.43 -33.25 58.38
N ALA A 18 0.28 -32.55 58.22
CA ALA A 18 -0.86 -32.31 59.15
C ALA A 18 -0.74 -31.74 60.60
N GLY A 19 -1.57 -30.72 60.90
CA GLY A 19 -1.96 -30.26 62.25
C GLY A 19 -2.99 -29.09 62.24
N GLN A 20 -3.88 -29.00 63.23
CA GLN A 20 -4.92 -27.93 63.34
C GLN A 20 -4.90 -27.22 64.71
N SER A 21 -4.91 -25.88 64.72
CA SER A 21 -5.64 -25.05 65.72
C SER A 21 -5.59 -23.55 65.37
N VAL A 22 -6.61 -22.78 65.76
CA VAL A 22 -6.80 -21.36 65.42
C VAL A 22 -6.27 -20.42 66.51
N PHE A 23 -5.60 -19.31 66.13
CA PHE A 23 -5.82 -17.94 66.66
C PHE A 23 -4.87 -16.91 65.98
N GLY A 24 -5.34 -15.67 65.77
CA GLY A 24 -4.52 -14.52 65.34
C GLY A 24 -4.92 -13.94 63.97
N SER A 25 -5.07 -12.61 63.90
CA SER A 25 -5.56 -11.90 62.71
C SER A 25 -4.45 -11.55 61.69
N ALA A 26 -4.88 -11.28 60.45
CA ALA A 26 -4.10 -10.69 59.36
C ALA A 26 -3.42 -9.33 59.79
N VAL A 27 -2.39 -8.81 59.12
CA VAL A 27 -2.17 -8.73 57.66
C VAL A 27 -0.72 -9.04 57.26
N THR A 28 -0.54 -9.65 56.08
CA THR A 28 0.77 -9.87 55.44
C THR A 28 0.64 -9.71 53.93
N SER A 29 1.63 -9.09 53.29
CA SER A 29 1.69 -8.86 51.84
C SER A 29 2.15 -10.11 51.08
N PRO A 30 1.49 -10.52 49.98
CA PRO A 30 2.07 -11.42 49.00
C PRO A 30 2.96 -10.65 47.99
N PRO A 31 4.03 -11.29 47.46
CA PRO A 31 4.75 -10.79 46.28
C PRO A 31 4.02 -11.16 44.97
N ALA A 32 4.58 -10.72 43.83
CA ALA A 32 4.00 -10.86 42.51
C ALA A 32 4.12 -12.27 41.90
N GLU A 33 3.28 -12.56 40.90
CA GLU A 33 3.76 -12.65 39.51
C GLU A 33 2.64 -12.33 38.49
N GLU A 34 3.06 -12.14 37.24
CA GLU A 34 2.35 -11.75 35.99
C GLU A 34 0.82 -11.51 35.96
N GLU A 35 0.41 -10.37 35.38
CA GLU A 35 -0.63 -10.35 34.33
C GLU A 35 -0.49 -9.15 33.38
N THR A 36 -0.87 -9.30 32.11
CA THR A 36 -0.64 -8.32 31.04
C THR A 36 -1.65 -7.17 31.07
N THR A 37 -1.21 -5.93 31.28
CA THR A 37 -2.08 -4.74 31.22
C THR A 37 -2.03 -4.07 29.84
N THR A 38 -3.15 -4.07 29.12
CA THR A 38 -3.32 -3.31 27.87
C THR A 38 -3.27 -1.81 28.14
N THR A 39 -2.27 -1.11 27.60
CA THR A 39 -2.14 0.34 27.76
C THR A 39 -3.16 1.08 26.90
N LEU A 40 -4.23 1.59 27.52
CA LEU A 40 -5.14 2.56 26.90
C LEU A 40 -4.35 3.83 26.54
N ILE A 41 -4.27 4.16 25.25
CA ILE A 41 -3.64 5.40 24.79
C ILE A 41 -4.59 6.57 25.07
N THR A 42 -4.52 7.10 26.29
CA THR A 42 -5.06 8.43 26.58
C THR A 42 -4.12 9.47 26.00
N THR A 43 -4.58 10.25 25.02
CA THR A 43 -3.87 11.43 24.51
C THR A 43 -3.90 12.56 25.53
N THR A 44 -3.08 12.41 26.58
CA THR A 44 -2.84 13.47 27.56
C THR A 44 -2.08 14.60 26.90
N THR A 45 -2.76 15.71 26.60
CA THR A 45 -2.11 16.94 26.14
C THR A 45 -1.27 17.52 27.28
N ILE A 46 0.03 17.21 27.30
CA ILE A 46 0.97 17.75 28.28
C ILE A 46 1.23 19.22 27.93
N THR A 47 0.41 20.11 28.47
CA THR A 47 0.72 21.55 28.51
C THR A 47 1.88 21.77 29.48
N THR A 48 3.12 21.64 28.98
CA THR A 48 4.33 21.97 29.75
C THR A 48 4.29 23.45 30.13
N VAL A 49 4.09 23.74 31.41
CA VAL A 49 4.16 25.12 31.93
C VAL A 49 5.61 25.57 31.88
N HIS A 50 5.98 26.27 30.80
CA HIS A 50 7.31 26.85 30.63
C HIS A 50 7.52 27.96 31.68
N THR A 51 8.40 27.72 32.63
CA THR A 51 9.00 28.77 33.47
C THR A 51 10.08 29.49 32.67
N PRO A 52 10.14 30.84 32.66
CA PRO A 52 11.15 31.57 31.90
C PRO A 52 12.56 31.22 32.37
N VAL A 53 13.47 31.02 31.43
CA VAL A 53 14.87 30.63 31.70
C VAL A 53 15.64 31.82 32.25
N GLN A 54 16.23 31.66 33.44
CA GLN A 54 16.97 32.71 34.12
C GLN A 54 18.28 33.06 33.40
N CYS A 55 18.72 34.31 33.55
CA CYS A 55 20.05 34.77 33.13
C CYS A 55 21.15 33.87 33.73
N ASN A 56 22.16 33.51 32.92
CA ASN A 56 23.25 32.60 33.28
C ASN A 56 22.83 31.15 33.60
N ALA A 57 21.68 30.69 33.10
CA ALA A 57 21.28 29.28 33.19
C ALA A 57 22.19 28.35 32.37
N SER A 58 22.39 27.14 32.90
CA SER A 58 22.88 25.98 32.14
C SER A 58 21.73 25.03 31.84
N LEU A 59 21.66 24.55 30.61
CA LEU A 59 20.54 23.78 30.06
C LEU A 59 21.07 22.44 29.52
N SER A 60 20.41 21.35 29.91
CA SER A 60 20.82 19.97 29.58
C SER A 60 19.67 19.10 29.05
N GLY A 61 18.58 19.75 28.59
CA GLY A 61 17.52 19.07 27.84
C GLY A 61 17.96 18.76 26.41
N MET A 62 17.30 17.78 25.78
CA MET A 62 17.43 17.54 24.34
C MET A 62 16.63 18.54 23.49
N GLU A 63 15.71 19.28 24.12
CA GLU A 63 14.92 20.33 23.50
C GLU A 63 14.63 21.40 24.57
N GLY A 64 14.44 22.65 24.15
CA GLY A 64 13.93 23.70 25.02
C GLY A 64 13.92 25.08 24.39
N ILE A 65 13.56 26.09 25.18
CA ILE A 65 13.51 27.49 24.76
C ILE A 65 14.44 28.33 25.64
N VAL A 66 15.20 29.24 25.03
CA VAL A 66 16.06 30.24 25.69
C VAL A 66 15.51 31.63 25.36
N GLU A 67 15.14 32.39 26.38
CA GLU A 67 14.50 33.70 26.21
C GLU A 67 15.29 34.82 26.91
N SER A 68 15.09 36.05 26.42
CA SER A 68 15.68 37.27 27.00
C SER A 68 15.33 37.43 28.49
N PRO A 69 16.26 37.89 29.35
CA PRO A 69 16.05 37.99 30.79
C PRO A 69 14.86 38.89 31.18
N ASP A 70 14.09 38.46 32.17
CA ASP A 70 13.02 39.28 32.75
C ASP A 70 13.57 40.59 33.36
N PRO A 71 13.02 41.77 33.03
CA PRO A 71 13.52 43.07 33.49
C PRO A 71 13.32 43.33 34.99
N LEU A 72 12.66 42.41 35.71
CA LEU A 72 12.47 42.44 37.16
C LEU A 72 13.54 41.65 37.93
N SER A 73 14.47 40.97 37.24
CA SER A 73 15.45 40.06 37.84
C SER A 73 16.79 40.71 38.26
N SER A 74 17.11 41.90 37.76
CA SER A 74 18.42 42.55 37.95
C SER A 74 18.49 43.39 39.24
N SER A 75 19.02 42.82 40.32
CA SER A 75 19.18 43.48 41.63
C SER A 75 20.39 44.43 41.73
N SER A 76 20.85 45.04 40.64
CA SER A 76 22.05 45.88 40.57
C SER A 76 21.83 47.09 39.65
N PRO A 77 21.74 48.33 40.18
CA PRO A 77 21.45 49.52 39.38
C PRO A 77 22.66 50.14 38.64
N PHE A 78 23.84 49.50 38.65
CA PHE A 78 25.09 50.10 38.11
C PHE A 78 25.97 49.15 37.28
N SER A 79 25.44 48.04 36.79
CA SER A 79 26.17 47.07 35.94
C SER A 79 25.43 46.82 34.63
N PRO A 80 26.10 46.72 33.47
CA PRO A 80 25.46 46.30 32.23
C PRO A 80 24.90 44.88 32.39
N LEU A 81 23.79 44.58 31.70
CA LEU A 81 23.16 43.27 31.75
C LEU A 81 23.92 42.32 30.83
N GLU A 82 24.60 41.33 31.41
CA GLU A 82 25.43 40.36 30.69
C GLU A 82 25.01 38.94 31.13
N CYS A 83 24.50 38.16 30.17
CA CYS A 83 23.87 36.86 30.41
C CYS A 83 24.40 35.82 29.43
N THR A 84 24.96 34.75 29.96
CA THR A 84 25.63 33.68 29.21
C THR A 84 24.92 32.35 29.45
N TYR A 85 24.06 31.95 28.52
CA TYR A 85 23.33 30.69 28.58
C TYR A 85 24.21 29.58 28.01
N SER A 86 24.30 28.45 28.70
CA SER A 86 25.14 27.32 28.26
C SER A 86 24.29 26.08 28.03
N ILE A 87 24.11 25.69 26.77
CA ILE A 87 23.40 24.48 26.35
C ILE A 87 24.40 23.33 26.29
N THR A 88 24.05 22.16 26.81
CA THR A 88 24.84 20.93 26.71
C THR A 88 23.91 19.73 26.53
N VAL A 89 23.76 19.29 25.29
CA VAL A 89 23.05 18.04 24.96
C VAL A 89 23.96 16.84 25.24
N TYR A 90 23.42 15.62 25.18
CA TYR A 90 24.26 14.42 25.34
C TYR A 90 25.35 14.36 24.27
N LEU A 91 26.45 13.70 24.60
CA LEU A 91 27.51 13.40 23.63
C LEU A 91 26.91 12.72 22.39
N GLY A 92 27.51 12.94 21.22
CA GLY A 92 27.01 12.39 19.97
C GLY A 92 25.83 13.14 19.35
N TYR A 93 25.28 14.14 20.03
CA TYR A 93 24.30 15.07 19.49
C TYR A 93 24.89 16.47 19.34
N GLY A 94 24.45 17.21 18.32
CA GLY A 94 24.73 18.62 18.10
C GLY A 94 23.51 19.45 18.46
N VAL A 95 23.73 20.74 18.68
CA VAL A 95 22.63 21.67 18.97
C VAL A 95 22.21 22.38 17.69
N GLU A 96 20.96 22.21 17.27
CA GLU A 96 20.31 23.07 16.29
C GLU A 96 19.51 24.15 17.04
N ILE A 97 19.66 25.41 16.65
CA ILE A 97 18.98 26.57 17.24
C ILE A 97 18.17 27.25 16.16
N GLN A 98 16.84 27.28 16.33
CA GLN A 98 15.94 28.08 15.52
C GLN A 98 15.61 29.41 16.22
N VAL A 99 15.81 30.51 15.50
CA VAL A 99 15.47 31.87 15.95
C VAL A 99 13.96 32.06 15.86
N LYS A 100 13.23 31.91 16.97
CA LYS A 100 11.78 32.13 17.04
C LYS A 100 11.43 33.62 17.11
N LYS A 101 12.32 34.45 17.66
CA LYS A 101 12.17 35.91 17.75
C LYS A 101 13.51 36.57 18.04
N VAL A 102 13.79 37.71 17.39
CA VAL A 102 14.94 38.58 17.75
C VAL A 102 14.60 40.05 17.46
N ASN A 103 14.77 40.92 18.46
CA ASN A 103 14.59 42.36 18.35
C ASN A 103 15.57 43.06 19.29
N LEU A 104 16.72 43.47 18.74
CA LEU A 104 17.85 44.08 19.45
C LEU A 104 18.07 45.51 18.96
N SER A 105 18.62 46.37 19.84
CA SER A 105 19.07 47.70 19.46
C SER A 105 20.60 47.77 19.31
N LYS A 106 21.11 48.89 18.78
CA LYS A 106 22.56 49.11 18.52
C LYS A 106 23.44 49.17 19.77
N GLU A 107 22.87 49.11 20.97
CA GLU A 107 23.56 49.13 22.27
C GLU A 107 23.61 47.73 22.90
N GLU A 108 23.27 46.70 22.13
CA GLU A 108 23.04 45.34 22.57
C GLU A 108 23.64 44.36 21.55
N SER A 109 24.37 43.35 22.03
CA SER A 109 25.04 42.34 21.19
C SER A 109 24.62 40.95 21.61
N LEU A 110 24.55 40.02 20.65
CA LEU A 110 24.09 38.66 20.87
C LEU A 110 24.88 37.71 19.99
N THR A 111 25.69 36.86 20.61
CA THR A 111 26.55 35.90 19.92
C THR A 111 26.25 34.46 20.34
N ILE A 112 26.42 33.54 19.39
CA ILE A 112 26.30 32.10 19.60
C ILE A 112 27.65 31.47 19.28
N LEU A 113 28.24 30.83 20.28
CA LEU A 113 29.57 30.24 20.26
C LEU A 113 29.47 28.72 20.40
N GLU A 114 30.19 27.98 19.57
CA GLU A 114 30.41 26.55 19.76
C GLU A 114 31.48 26.31 20.83
N LEU A 115 31.28 25.30 21.69
CA LEU A 115 32.26 24.84 22.69
C LEU A 115 32.52 23.34 22.52
N GLY A 116 33.79 22.93 22.51
CA GLY A 116 34.17 21.51 22.41
C GLY A 116 35.36 21.22 21.47
N GLY A 117 35.82 22.22 20.72
CA GLY A 117 37.12 22.23 20.05
C GLY A 117 38.26 22.73 20.93
N THR A 118 39.42 23.02 20.34
CA THR A 118 40.59 23.58 21.05
C THR A 118 40.45 25.06 21.43
N ALA A 119 39.44 25.75 20.88
CA ALA A 119 39.03 27.11 21.21
C ALA A 119 37.51 27.25 20.91
N PRO A 120 36.83 28.27 21.48
CA PRO A 120 35.46 28.61 21.09
C PRO A 120 35.40 29.12 19.64
N GLU A 121 34.35 28.75 18.91
CA GLU A 121 34.14 29.09 17.49
C GLU A 121 32.82 29.86 17.30
N LEU A 122 32.79 30.90 16.46
CA LEU A 122 31.62 31.78 16.32
C LEU A 122 30.65 31.25 15.26
N LEU A 123 29.47 30.77 15.71
CA LEU A 123 28.41 30.26 14.83
C LEU A 123 27.52 31.39 14.30
N ALA A 124 27.21 32.40 15.13
CA ALA A 124 26.38 33.54 14.72
C ALA A 124 26.57 34.77 15.61
N ASN A 125 26.24 35.95 15.07
CA ASN A 125 26.18 37.23 15.78
C ASN A 125 24.88 37.99 15.46
N GLU A 126 24.66 39.12 16.12
CA GLU A 126 23.48 39.98 15.93
C GLU A 126 23.25 40.49 14.49
N THR A 127 24.26 40.48 13.61
CA THR A 127 24.06 40.82 12.19
C THR A 127 23.59 39.64 11.32
N LEU A 128 23.81 38.41 11.76
CA LEU A 128 23.38 37.19 11.05
C LEU A 128 21.96 36.79 11.47
N MET A 129 21.61 36.99 12.75
CA MET A 129 20.37 36.53 13.38
C MET A 129 19.11 37.19 12.79
N SER A 130 18.22 36.37 12.22
CA SER A 130 16.90 36.80 11.74
C SER A 130 15.81 35.76 12.09
N GLU A 131 14.55 36.21 12.21
CA GLU A 131 13.43 35.33 12.59
C GLU A 131 13.20 34.21 11.56
N GLY A 132 13.08 32.97 12.03
CA GLY A 132 12.99 31.76 11.20
C GLY A 132 14.33 31.12 10.85
N GLN A 133 15.47 31.80 11.05
CA GLN A 133 16.79 31.26 10.77
C GLN A 133 17.13 30.04 11.65
N VAL A 134 17.92 29.12 11.10
CA VAL A 134 18.42 27.92 11.78
C VAL A 134 19.96 27.96 11.81
N ILE A 135 20.53 27.72 12.99
CA ILE A 135 21.98 27.73 13.26
C ILE A 135 22.35 26.36 13.84
N ARG A 136 23.42 25.72 13.35
CA ARG A 136 23.82 24.36 13.75
C ARG A 136 25.21 24.35 14.36
N SER A 137 25.35 23.64 15.48
CA SER A 137 26.61 23.35 16.16
C SER A 137 27.15 21.98 15.76
N SER A 138 28.45 21.90 15.47
CA SER A 138 29.16 20.63 15.24
C SER A 138 29.57 19.90 16.53
N THR A 139 29.25 20.48 17.70
CA THR A 139 29.39 19.84 19.02
C THR A 139 28.11 19.83 19.85
N ASN A 140 28.14 19.02 20.90
CA ASN A 140 27.11 18.93 21.91
C ASN A 140 27.04 20.12 22.89
N GLN A 141 27.90 21.16 22.78
CA GLN A 141 27.85 22.33 23.68
C GLN A 141 27.82 23.65 22.91
N VAL A 142 26.87 24.52 23.27
CA VAL A 142 26.72 25.86 22.69
C VAL A 142 26.54 26.89 23.79
N GLN A 143 27.19 28.03 23.64
CA GLN A 143 27.12 29.16 24.55
C GLN A 143 26.51 30.37 23.85
N ILE A 144 25.38 30.85 24.38
CA ILE A 144 24.69 32.05 23.88
C ILE A 144 25.03 33.20 24.83
N HIS A 145 25.75 34.20 24.35
CA HIS A 145 26.19 35.35 25.13
C HIS A 145 25.43 36.61 24.71
N TYR A 146 24.59 37.10 25.61
CA TYR A 146 23.82 38.34 25.47
C TYR A 146 24.41 39.45 26.34
N LYS A 147 24.53 40.66 25.77
CA LYS A 147 25.01 41.84 26.48
C LYS A 147 24.20 43.08 26.11
N SER A 148 23.75 43.84 27.11
CA SER A 148 22.98 45.06 26.97
C SER A 148 23.57 46.18 27.82
N LEU A 149 23.88 47.32 27.20
CA LEU A 149 24.36 48.52 27.88
C LEU A 149 23.23 49.42 28.41
N LYS A 150 21.97 49.10 28.07
CA LYS A 150 20.79 49.82 28.53
C LYS A 150 20.51 49.63 30.01
N GLN A 151 19.84 50.60 30.62
CA GLN A 151 19.34 50.57 32.00
C GLN A 151 17.86 50.11 32.11
N ALA A 152 17.12 50.11 31.00
CA ALA A 152 15.73 49.67 30.92
C ALA A 152 15.35 49.38 29.45
N ASN A 153 14.25 48.65 29.24
CA ASN A 153 13.73 48.29 27.91
C ASN A 153 14.77 47.56 27.02
N HIS A 154 15.27 46.45 27.57
CA HIS A 154 16.20 45.53 26.91
C HIS A 154 15.56 44.89 25.66
N GLY A 155 16.40 44.51 24.70
CA GLY A 155 16.02 43.75 23.51
C GLY A 155 15.44 42.37 23.85
N VAL A 156 14.53 41.90 23.01
CA VAL A 156 13.79 40.65 23.22
C VAL A 156 14.26 39.61 22.22
N PHE A 157 14.64 38.43 22.71
CA PHE A 157 14.95 37.26 21.88
C PHE A 157 14.29 36.01 22.46
N SER A 158 13.98 35.07 21.58
CA SER A 158 13.49 33.73 21.92
C SER A 158 14.08 32.75 20.91
N PHE A 159 14.85 31.79 21.43
CA PHE A 159 15.48 30.72 20.67
C PHE A 159 14.88 29.40 21.08
N HIS A 160 14.44 28.59 20.12
CA HIS A 160 14.11 27.19 20.35
C HIS A 160 15.32 26.36 19.93
N TYR A 161 15.78 25.45 20.79
CA TYR A 161 16.89 24.56 20.46
C TYR A 161 16.43 23.11 20.54
N GLN A 162 17.01 22.28 19.65
CA GLN A 162 16.80 20.84 19.62
C GLN A 162 18.11 20.10 19.34
N ALA A 163 18.25 18.92 19.92
CA ALA A 163 19.37 18.02 19.70
C ALA A 163 19.20 17.28 18.37
N PHE A 164 20.15 17.44 17.44
CA PHE A 164 20.23 16.60 16.24
C PHE A 164 21.39 15.61 16.39
N LEU A 165 21.30 14.44 15.75
CA LEU A 165 22.35 13.42 15.86
C LEU A 165 23.56 13.84 15.01
N LEU A 166 24.75 13.89 15.60
CA LEU A 166 26.00 14.13 14.86
C LEU A 166 26.48 12.83 14.24
N SER A 167 27.15 12.92 13.10
CA SER A 167 27.72 11.78 12.38
C SER A 167 29.25 11.86 12.36
N CYS A 168 29.92 10.72 12.37
CA CYS A 168 31.31 10.63 11.95
C CYS A 168 31.43 10.93 10.45
N SER A 169 32.55 11.50 10.01
CA SER A 169 32.88 11.63 8.59
C SER A 169 32.93 10.25 7.92
N PHE A 170 32.48 10.14 6.67
CA PHE A 170 32.55 8.87 5.93
C PHE A 170 34.01 8.35 5.89
N PRO A 171 34.28 7.10 6.30
CA PRO A 171 35.63 6.57 6.37
C PRO A 171 36.21 6.34 4.96
N LEU A 172 37.51 6.59 4.80
CA LEU A 172 38.19 6.34 3.53
C LEU A 172 38.40 4.84 3.31
N SER A 173 38.21 4.37 2.08
CA SER A 173 38.55 3.00 1.69
C SER A 173 40.08 2.80 1.65
N PRO A 174 40.61 1.71 2.22
CA PRO A 174 42.05 1.43 2.16
C PRO A 174 42.49 1.05 0.75
N GLU A 175 43.73 1.37 0.37
CA GLU A 175 44.30 0.92 -0.91
C GLU A 175 44.36 -0.61 -0.95
N GLY A 176 43.75 -1.22 -1.98
CA GLY A 176 43.61 -2.68 -2.06
C GLY A 176 42.53 -3.26 -1.14
N GLY A 177 41.48 -2.48 -0.84
CA GLY A 177 40.31 -2.93 -0.11
C GLY A 177 39.12 -1.98 -0.19
N GLY A 178 38.15 -2.20 0.69
CA GLY A 178 36.93 -1.40 0.82
C GLY A 178 36.47 -1.27 2.26
N VAL A 179 35.38 -0.52 2.45
CA VAL A 179 34.75 -0.30 3.75
C VAL A 179 33.24 -0.39 3.63
N THR A 180 32.62 -1.24 4.43
CA THR A 180 31.16 -1.33 4.56
C THR A 180 30.73 -0.70 5.88
N VAL A 181 29.95 0.37 5.79
CA VAL A 181 29.50 1.14 6.96
C VAL A 181 28.05 0.77 7.27
N THR A 182 27.78 0.34 8.51
CA THR A 182 26.42 0.03 8.96
C THR A 182 25.63 1.28 9.33
N ASP A 183 26.30 2.23 9.98
CA ASP A 183 25.80 3.56 10.33
C ASP A 183 27.02 4.48 10.59
N ILE A 184 26.88 5.77 10.28
CA ILE A 184 27.87 6.82 10.56
C ILE A 184 27.62 7.55 11.88
N HIS A 185 26.48 7.30 12.55
CA HIS A 185 26.17 7.90 13.84
C HIS A 185 26.87 7.17 15.03
N PRO A 186 27.00 7.81 16.20
CA PRO A 186 27.60 7.22 17.40
C PRO A 186 27.10 5.81 17.75
N GLY A 187 28.03 4.84 17.80
CA GLY A 187 27.76 3.42 17.97
C GLY A 187 27.69 2.62 16.66
N GLY A 188 27.55 3.27 15.51
CA GLY A 188 27.66 2.68 14.19
C GLY A 188 29.06 2.14 13.89
N GLN A 189 29.15 1.12 13.03
CA GLN A 189 30.39 0.40 12.73
C GLN A 189 30.77 0.51 11.25
N ALA A 190 32.04 0.83 11.01
CA ALA A 190 32.70 0.72 9.71
C ALA A 190 33.55 -0.55 9.71
N HIS A 191 33.19 -1.51 8.86
CA HIS A 191 33.92 -2.76 8.67
C HIS A 191 34.85 -2.62 7.46
N PHE A 192 36.15 -2.61 7.71
CA PHE A 192 37.17 -2.57 6.67
C PHE A 192 37.49 -3.99 6.21
N HIS A 193 37.41 -4.22 4.91
CA HIS A 193 37.76 -5.50 4.29
C HIS A 193 38.83 -5.25 3.23
N CYS A 194 39.80 -6.14 3.12
CA CYS A 194 40.77 -6.07 2.04
C CYS A 194 40.33 -6.90 0.84
N ASP A 195 40.84 -6.56 -0.35
CA ASP A 195 40.66 -7.37 -1.54
C ASP A 195 41.30 -8.75 -1.33
N PRO A 196 40.74 -9.84 -1.90
CA PRO A 196 41.33 -11.16 -1.77
C PRO A 196 42.79 -11.20 -2.25
N GLY A 197 43.69 -11.67 -1.39
CA GLY A 197 45.14 -11.58 -1.56
C GLY A 197 45.81 -10.61 -0.58
N PHE A 198 45.06 -9.72 0.06
CA PHE A 198 45.52 -8.86 1.16
C PHE A 198 44.89 -9.27 2.51
N GLU A 199 45.58 -8.92 3.60
CA GLU A 199 45.14 -9.07 5.00
C GLU A 199 45.03 -7.68 5.66
N VAL A 200 44.08 -7.51 6.59
CA VAL A 200 43.86 -6.24 7.29
C VAL A 200 44.93 -6.01 8.35
N ARG A 201 45.91 -5.15 8.07
CA ARG A 201 46.90 -4.69 9.05
C ARG A 201 46.41 -3.42 9.75
N GLY A 202 45.64 -3.61 10.81
CA GLY A 202 45.10 -2.55 11.64
C GLY A 202 43.90 -3.05 12.42
N HIS A 203 42.83 -2.26 12.46
CA HIS A 203 41.54 -2.67 13.00
C HIS A 203 40.53 -2.90 11.86
N GLU A 204 40.06 -4.14 11.75
CA GLU A 204 38.99 -4.55 10.80
C GLU A 204 37.64 -3.88 11.07
N VAL A 205 37.40 -3.36 12.28
CA VAL A 205 36.19 -2.62 12.63
C VAL A 205 36.55 -1.35 13.40
N ALA A 206 36.09 -0.21 12.90
CA ALA A 206 36.03 1.03 13.66
C ALA A 206 34.58 1.31 14.10
N THR A 207 34.40 1.76 15.34
CA THR A 207 33.10 2.24 15.84
C THR A 207 33.11 3.77 15.87
N CYS A 208 32.04 4.42 15.43
CA CYS A 208 31.90 5.86 15.59
C CYS A 208 31.74 6.18 17.08
N LEU A 209 32.74 6.83 17.68
CA LEU A 209 32.78 7.10 19.12
C LEU A 209 31.79 8.19 19.50
N ASN A 210 31.13 7.94 20.64
CA ASN A 210 30.25 8.92 21.26
C ASN A 210 31.07 9.99 22.01
N SER A 211 31.41 11.08 21.33
CA SER A 211 32.22 12.21 21.83
C SER A 211 31.65 13.57 21.44
N THR A 212 32.25 14.66 21.95
CA THR A 212 31.79 16.05 21.76
C THR A 212 31.74 16.46 20.28
N ARG A 213 32.77 16.10 19.51
CA ARG A 213 32.73 15.90 18.05
C ARG A 213 32.92 14.38 17.82
N PRO A 214 32.01 13.66 17.13
CA PRO A 214 32.20 12.23 16.86
C PRO A 214 33.43 11.95 15.99
N LYS A 215 34.06 10.79 16.21
CA LYS A 215 35.19 10.31 15.40
C LYS A 215 35.29 8.79 15.45
N TRP A 216 35.90 8.17 14.45
CA TRP A 216 36.17 6.73 14.45
C TRP A 216 37.10 6.33 15.62
N SER A 217 36.85 5.15 16.19
CA SER A 217 37.60 4.61 17.34
C SER A 217 39.07 4.36 17.05
N THR A 218 39.38 4.12 15.79
CA THR A 218 40.65 3.61 15.26
C THR A 218 40.87 4.26 13.90
N PRO A 219 42.13 4.55 13.51
CA PRO A 219 42.44 5.01 12.16
C PRO A 219 42.18 3.91 11.13
N GLU A 220 42.12 4.32 9.86
CA GLU A 220 41.99 3.45 8.71
C GLU A 220 43.11 2.38 8.68
N PRO A 221 42.80 1.09 8.49
CA PRO A 221 43.80 0.02 8.44
C PRO A 221 44.52 -0.01 7.08
N GLN A 222 45.67 -0.68 7.02
CA GLN A 222 46.38 -0.92 5.77
C GLN A 222 46.15 -2.34 5.26
N CYS A 223 45.79 -2.51 3.99
CA CYS A 223 45.75 -3.82 3.36
C CYS A 223 47.17 -4.24 2.95
N VAL A 224 47.68 -5.34 3.51
CA VAL A 224 49.04 -5.85 3.24
C VAL A 224 48.96 -7.21 2.58
N ALA A 225 49.77 -7.45 1.55
CA ALA A 225 49.67 -8.68 0.77
C ALA A 225 49.97 -9.91 1.64
N VAL A 226 49.09 -10.92 1.58
CA VAL A 226 49.29 -12.20 2.26
C VAL A 226 50.54 -12.88 1.72
N SER A 227 51.36 -13.41 2.61
CA SER A 227 52.65 -13.99 2.24
C SER A 227 52.51 -15.32 1.48
N CYS A 228 52.56 -15.25 0.15
CA CYS A 228 53.12 -16.30 -0.72
C CYS A 228 52.40 -17.67 -0.63
N GLY A 229 51.22 -17.79 -1.27
CA GLY A 229 50.47 -19.05 -1.41
C GLY A 229 49.25 -19.17 -0.48
N GLY A 230 48.51 -20.28 -0.59
CA GLY A 230 47.34 -20.56 0.27
C GLY A 230 46.34 -21.59 -0.26
N TRP A 231 45.25 -21.81 0.49
CA TRP A 231 44.11 -22.68 0.14
C TRP A 231 42.81 -21.89 0.24
N ILE A 232 42.06 -21.81 -0.86
CA ILE A 232 40.76 -21.12 -0.94
C ILE A 232 39.67 -22.17 -1.20
N ARG A 233 38.76 -22.38 -0.24
CA ARG A 233 37.72 -23.44 -0.30
C ARG A 233 36.32 -22.84 -0.49
N ASN A 234 35.45 -23.58 -1.19
CA ASN A 234 34.12 -23.13 -1.59
C ASN A 234 34.11 -21.79 -2.34
N ALA A 235 35.13 -21.56 -3.18
CA ALA A 235 35.28 -20.32 -3.92
C ALA A 235 34.06 -20.07 -4.84
N THR A 236 33.53 -18.84 -4.80
CA THR A 236 32.48 -18.34 -5.68
C THR A 236 32.97 -17.16 -6.51
N VAL A 237 33.66 -16.20 -5.88
CA VAL A 237 34.43 -15.11 -6.48
C VAL A 237 35.70 -14.92 -5.64
N GLY A 238 36.81 -14.51 -6.27
CA GLY A 238 38.07 -14.25 -5.57
C GLY A 238 39.13 -13.65 -6.49
N ARG A 239 40.20 -13.14 -5.87
CA ARG A 239 41.37 -12.49 -6.47
C ARG A 239 42.62 -13.05 -5.79
N ILE A 240 43.76 -13.07 -6.47
CA ILE A 240 45.05 -13.54 -5.93
C ILE A 240 46.11 -12.56 -6.39
N LEU A 241 47.04 -12.22 -5.49
CA LEU A 241 48.10 -11.24 -5.73
C LEU A 241 49.45 -11.78 -5.24
N SER A 242 50.53 -11.33 -5.87
CA SER A 242 51.89 -11.56 -5.41
C SER A 242 52.19 -10.73 -4.15
N PRO A 243 53.05 -11.20 -3.23
CA PRO A 243 53.52 -10.38 -2.12
C PRO A 243 54.21 -9.10 -2.61
N THR A 244 54.00 -7.99 -1.91
CA THR A 244 54.72 -6.75 -2.20
C THR A 244 56.17 -6.86 -1.74
N LEU A 245 57.11 -6.45 -2.62
CA LEU A 245 58.53 -6.40 -2.27
C LEU A 245 58.75 -5.36 -1.17
N PRO A 246 59.54 -5.64 -0.10
CA PRO A 246 59.87 -4.65 0.91
C PRO A 246 60.53 -3.41 0.31
N SER A 247 60.11 -2.21 0.74
CA SER A 247 60.69 -0.96 0.27
C SER A 247 62.18 -0.85 0.62
N ALA A 248 62.96 -0.33 -0.33
CA ALA A 248 64.39 -0.58 -0.40
C ALA A 248 65.21 -0.03 0.79
N SER A 249 65.62 -0.92 1.69
CA SER A 249 66.86 -0.78 2.45
C SER A 249 67.44 -2.16 2.81
N ASN A 250 68.76 -2.30 2.67
CA ASN A 250 69.56 -3.51 2.93
C ASN A 250 69.26 -4.73 2.03
N HIS A 251 70.05 -4.91 0.97
CA HIS A 251 70.20 -6.22 0.33
C HIS A 251 70.82 -7.24 1.31
N SER A 252 70.12 -8.35 1.56
CA SER A 252 70.75 -9.57 2.09
C SER A 252 69.95 -10.83 1.74
N THR A 253 70.30 -11.43 0.60
CA THR A 253 70.24 -12.88 0.27
C THR A 253 68.97 -13.68 0.61
N GLY A 254 68.25 -14.11 -0.44
CA GLY A 254 67.15 -15.09 -0.40
C GLY A 254 65.80 -14.46 -0.76
N SER A 255 64.93 -15.08 -1.56
CA SER A 255 64.98 -16.42 -2.19
C SER A 255 64.04 -16.47 -3.41
N ASN A 256 64.25 -17.37 -4.37
CA ASN A 256 63.28 -17.66 -5.45
C ASN A 256 61.90 -17.98 -4.82
N LEU A 257 60.93 -17.10 -5.04
CA LEU A 257 59.68 -17.08 -4.28
C LEU A 257 58.62 -18.00 -4.91
N SER A 258 58.73 -19.30 -4.67
CA SER A 258 57.80 -20.29 -5.21
C SER A 258 56.47 -20.27 -4.45
N CYS A 259 55.49 -19.55 -5.00
CA CYS A 259 54.13 -19.45 -4.46
C CYS A 259 53.24 -20.59 -4.99
N HIS A 260 52.42 -21.18 -4.11
CA HIS A 260 51.43 -22.19 -4.50
C HIS A 260 50.05 -21.86 -3.92
N TRP A 261 49.04 -21.77 -4.78
CA TRP A 261 47.64 -21.58 -4.40
C TRP A 261 46.80 -22.76 -4.89
N LEU A 262 45.92 -23.28 -4.04
CA LEU A 262 44.85 -24.19 -4.46
C LEU A 262 43.49 -23.49 -4.29
N LEU A 263 42.67 -23.57 -5.33
CA LEU A 263 41.28 -23.13 -5.31
C LEU A 263 40.35 -24.34 -5.45
N GLU A 264 39.33 -24.40 -4.60
CA GLU A 264 38.28 -25.43 -4.60
C GLU A 264 36.95 -24.71 -4.77
N ALA A 265 36.35 -24.81 -5.96
CA ALA A 265 35.03 -24.24 -6.25
C ALA A 265 33.94 -24.92 -5.39
N LYS A 266 32.88 -24.18 -5.10
CA LYS A 266 31.66 -24.76 -4.51
C LYS A 266 31.08 -25.84 -5.43
N GLU A 267 30.50 -26.90 -4.85
CA GLU A 267 29.92 -28.02 -5.61
C GLU A 267 28.97 -27.56 -6.73
N GLY A 268 29.05 -28.21 -7.89
CA GLY A 268 28.31 -27.84 -9.11
C GLY A 268 28.89 -26.67 -9.92
N HIS A 269 29.84 -25.91 -9.39
CA HIS A 269 30.43 -24.73 -10.05
C HIS A 269 31.79 -25.05 -10.69
N ARG A 270 32.25 -24.21 -11.61
CA ARG A 270 33.59 -24.27 -12.22
C ARG A 270 34.36 -23.00 -11.85
N LEU A 271 35.67 -23.12 -11.66
CA LEU A 271 36.55 -21.96 -11.52
C LEU A 271 36.74 -21.30 -12.90
N HIS A 272 36.69 -19.98 -12.91
CA HIS A 272 37.15 -19.14 -14.01
C HIS A 272 38.22 -18.20 -13.44
N LEU A 273 39.41 -18.18 -14.04
CA LEU A 273 40.54 -17.38 -13.56
C LEU A 273 40.79 -16.25 -14.55
N HIS A 274 40.90 -15.03 -14.03
CA HIS A 274 41.18 -13.82 -14.79
C HIS A 274 42.43 -13.15 -14.22
N PHE A 275 43.36 -12.76 -15.09
CA PHE A 275 44.66 -12.22 -14.71
C PHE A 275 44.70 -10.73 -15.09
N GLU A 276 44.60 -9.85 -14.10
CA GLU A 276 44.51 -8.40 -14.35
C GLU A 276 45.88 -7.73 -14.56
N ARG A 277 46.91 -8.18 -13.84
CA ARG A 277 48.31 -7.77 -14.00
C ARG A 277 49.22 -8.93 -13.65
N VAL A 278 50.13 -9.26 -14.55
CA VAL A 278 51.21 -10.23 -14.33
C VAL A 278 52.50 -9.56 -14.79
N ALA A 279 53.48 -9.51 -13.90
CA ALA A 279 54.85 -9.12 -14.19
C ALA A 279 55.78 -10.13 -13.52
N LEU A 280 56.73 -10.65 -14.28
CA LEU A 280 57.82 -11.50 -13.81
C LEU A 280 59.13 -10.74 -14.05
N ASP A 281 60.15 -11.00 -13.25
CA ASP A 281 61.47 -10.40 -13.45
C ASP A 281 62.05 -10.90 -14.79
N GLU A 282 62.54 -10.00 -15.64
CA GLU A 282 62.94 -10.35 -17.03
C GLU A 282 64.21 -11.24 -17.08
N ASP A 283 65.01 -11.25 -16.00
CA ASP A 283 66.28 -11.96 -15.91
C ASP A 283 66.12 -13.48 -15.66
N ASN A 284 65.70 -14.18 -16.71
CA ASN A 284 65.97 -15.61 -16.93
C ASN A 284 65.49 -16.55 -15.79
N ASP A 285 64.19 -16.79 -15.72
CA ASP A 285 63.67 -18.05 -15.18
C ASP A 285 62.66 -18.68 -16.15
N ASN A 286 62.74 -20.00 -16.33
CA ASN A 286 61.89 -20.73 -17.27
C ASN A 286 60.50 -20.92 -16.64
N SER A 287 59.69 -19.86 -16.71
CA SER A 287 58.24 -20.01 -16.83
C SER A 287 57.96 -21.13 -17.84
N SER A 288 56.96 -21.97 -17.59
CA SER A 288 56.37 -22.76 -18.67
C SER A 288 55.62 -21.76 -19.54
N ASP A 289 56.38 -21.13 -20.45
CA ASP A 289 55.91 -20.20 -21.45
C ASP A 289 54.61 -20.75 -22.04
N ILE A 290 53.55 -19.92 -22.04
CA ILE A 290 52.26 -20.34 -22.57
C ILE A 290 52.38 -20.21 -24.08
N THR A 291 53.13 -21.14 -24.67
CA THR A 291 53.36 -21.26 -26.10
C THR A 291 52.05 -21.66 -26.75
N PHE A 292 51.20 -20.67 -26.99
CA PHE A 292 49.96 -20.78 -27.73
C PHE A 292 50.30 -21.38 -29.10
N PRO A 293 49.87 -22.61 -29.41
CA PRO A 293 50.14 -23.20 -30.72
C PRO A 293 49.49 -22.35 -31.81
N LEU A 294 50.10 -22.34 -33.00
CA LEU A 294 49.59 -21.69 -34.20
C LEU A 294 48.11 -22.05 -34.42
N GLY A 295 47.26 -21.04 -34.60
CA GLY A 295 45.80 -21.19 -34.66
C GLY A 295 45.09 -21.16 -33.29
N THR A 296 45.77 -20.76 -32.21
CA THR A 296 45.09 -20.50 -30.93
C THR A 296 44.35 -19.17 -30.97
N LEU A 297 43.08 -19.19 -30.60
CA LEU A 297 42.21 -18.03 -30.48
C LEU A 297 42.04 -17.62 -29.01
N VAL A 298 42.19 -16.32 -28.72
CA VAL A 298 41.93 -15.71 -27.41
C VAL A 298 40.81 -14.69 -27.57
N THR A 299 39.86 -14.66 -26.63
CA THR A 299 38.66 -13.82 -26.69
C THR A 299 38.60 -12.84 -25.52
N PHE A 300 38.21 -11.60 -25.78
CA PHE A 300 38.16 -10.49 -24.83
C PHE A 300 36.74 -9.93 -24.71
N SER A 301 36.41 -9.47 -23.50
CA SER A 301 35.12 -8.84 -23.19
C SER A 301 35.34 -7.70 -22.20
N CYS A 302 34.76 -6.53 -22.46
CA CYS A 302 34.82 -5.41 -21.53
C CYS A 302 33.90 -5.61 -20.32
N SER A 303 34.24 -4.98 -19.19
CA SER A 303 33.39 -4.93 -17.99
C SER A 303 32.11 -4.12 -18.24
N PRO A 304 31.02 -4.34 -17.47
CA PRO A 304 29.79 -3.56 -17.60
C PRO A 304 30.02 -2.05 -17.54
N GLY A 305 29.44 -1.31 -18.49
CA GLY A 305 29.64 0.14 -18.65
C GLY A 305 30.86 0.54 -19.49
N PHE A 306 31.68 -0.41 -19.94
CA PHE A 306 32.81 -0.18 -20.85
C PHE A 306 32.56 -0.82 -22.21
N VAL A 307 32.98 -0.14 -23.28
CA VAL A 307 32.88 -0.59 -24.68
C VAL A 307 34.30 -0.72 -25.26
N MET A 308 34.49 -1.68 -26.17
CA MET A 308 35.76 -1.90 -26.88
C MET A 308 35.94 -0.83 -27.96
N GLU A 309 36.88 0.09 -27.74
CA GLU A 309 37.14 1.23 -28.63
C GLU A 309 38.19 0.88 -29.70
N GLN A 310 39.17 0.05 -29.35
CA GLN A 310 40.34 -0.29 -30.19
C GLN A 310 40.71 -1.76 -29.99
N GLY A 311 41.42 -2.34 -30.97
CA GLY A 311 41.80 -3.77 -31.00
C GLY A 311 40.65 -4.72 -31.33
N SER A 312 40.93 -6.02 -31.35
CA SER A 312 39.95 -7.06 -31.68
C SER A 312 39.44 -7.79 -30.44
N GLY A 313 38.14 -8.10 -30.42
CA GLY A 313 37.55 -8.98 -29.41
C GLY A 313 37.98 -10.45 -29.53
N VAL A 314 38.62 -10.84 -30.65
CA VAL A 314 39.26 -12.15 -30.84
C VAL A 314 40.60 -11.97 -31.57
N MET A 315 41.68 -12.48 -31.00
CA MET A 315 43.01 -12.51 -31.63
C MET A 315 43.51 -13.95 -31.81
N GLU A 316 44.27 -14.20 -32.87
CA GLU A 316 44.80 -15.50 -33.29
C GLU A 316 46.33 -15.48 -33.34
N CYS A 317 46.98 -16.54 -32.85
CA CYS A 317 48.42 -16.72 -33.02
C CYS A 317 48.74 -17.26 -34.43
N VAL A 318 49.42 -16.45 -35.24
CA VAL A 318 49.65 -16.63 -36.67
C VAL A 318 51.13 -16.60 -37.06
N ASP A 319 51.41 -16.92 -38.33
CA ASP A 319 52.72 -17.17 -38.97
C ASP A 319 53.55 -18.34 -38.38
N PRO A 320 53.71 -19.46 -39.11
CA PRO A 320 54.52 -20.60 -38.65
C PRO A 320 56.03 -20.37 -38.51
N ASN A 321 56.56 -19.24 -38.97
CA ASN A 321 57.99 -18.93 -39.00
C ASN A 321 58.38 -17.83 -38.00
N ASP A 322 57.44 -16.95 -37.66
CA ASP A 322 57.62 -15.83 -36.73
C ASP A 322 56.32 -15.64 -35.91
N PRO A 323 56.04 -16.50 -34.91
CA PRO A 323 54.72 -16.59 -34.28
C PRO A 323 54.33 -15.32 -33.53
N HIS A 324 53.27 -14.65 -34.00
CA HIS A 324 52.77 -13.40 -33.42
C HIS A 324 51.24 -13.36 -33.36
N TRP A 325 50.67 -12.41 -32.64
CA TRP A 325 49.24 -12.15 -32.66
C TRP A 325 48.86 -11.34 -33.89
N ASN A 326 47.80 -11.76 -34.59
CA ASN A 326 47.31 -11.09 -35.81
C ASN A 326 46.78 -9.67 -35.58
N GLU A 327 46.34 -9.36 -34.36
CA GLU A 327 45.68 -8.13 -33.95
C GLU A 327 46.27 -7.61 -32.62
N SER A 328 46.11 -6.31 -32.35
CA SER A 328 46.52 -5.69 -31.09
C SER A 328 45.54 -5.95 -29.95
N GLU A 329 46.06 -6.01 -28.71
CA GLU A 329 45.25 -6.11 -27.49
C GLU A 329 44.13 -5.05 -27.44
N PRO A 330 42.90 -5.41 -27.04
CA PRO A 330 41.77 -4.49 -27.09
C PRO A 330 41.70 -3.53 -25.90
N VAL A 331 41.29 -2.28 -26.20
CA VAL A 331 41.14 -1.20 -25.21
C VAL A 331 39.67 -0.95 -24.91
N CYS A 332 39.28 -1.16 -23.66
CA CYS A 332 37.94 -0.88 -23.14
C CYS A 332 37.86 0.53 -22.53
N ARG A 333 36.82 1.31 -22.87
CA ARG A 333 36.57 2.66 -22.29
C ARG A 333 35.09 2.88 -21.95
N ALA A 334 34.84 3.74 -20.96
CA ALA A 334 33.53 4.34 -20.74
C ALA A 334 33.31 5.45 -21.79
N LEU A 335 32.37 5.24 -22.71
CA LEU A 335 32.09 6.16 -23.81
C LEU A 335 31.04 7.23 -23.44
N CYS A 336 31.14 8.39 -24.09
CA CYS A 336 30.16 9.48 -23.97
C CYS A 336 28.89 9.14 -24.78
N GLY A 337 27.84 8.73 -24.07
CA GLY A 337 26.53 8.40 -24.65
C GLY A 337 26.42 6.98 -25.23
N GLY A 338 25.23 6.66 -25.76
CA GLY A 338 24.92 5.40 -26.45
C GLY A 338 23.52 4.84 -26.14
N GLU A 339 23.04 3.92 -26.98
CA GLU A 339 21.81 3.16 -26.75
C GLU A 339 22.07 1.90 -25.89
N LEU A 340 21.17 1.59 -24.96
CA LEU A 340 21.29 0.52 -23.98
C LEU A 340 19.97 -0.27 -23.93
N THR A 341 20.03 -1.56 -24.28
CA THR A 341 18.83 -2.43 -24.44
C THR A 341 18.84 -3.70 -23.58
N ASP A 342 19.89 -3.92 -22.79
CA ASP A 342 19.94 -5.01 -21.81
C ASP A 342 18.96 -4.76 -20.64
N PRO A 343 18.38 -5.79 -20.02
CA PRO A 343 17.47 -5.62 -18.86
C PRO A 343 18.19 -5.13 -17.59
N VAL A 344 19.53 -5.20 -17.53
CA VAL A 344 20.36 -4.70 -16.44
C VAL A 344 21.67 -4.20 -17.03
N GLY A 345 22.13 -3.02 -16.60
CA GLY A 345 23.41 -2.48 -17.06
C GLY A 345 23.98 -1.38 -16.18
N THR A 346 25.05 -0.73 -16.67
CA THR A 346 25.78 0.33 -15.95
C THR A 346 26.05 1.49 -16.89
N VAL A 347 25.77 2.71 -16.43
CA VAL A 347 26.17 3.96 -17.07
C VAL A 347 27.26 4.59 -16.21
N LEU A 348 28.37 4.95 -16.85
CA LEU A 348 29.55 5.57 -16.26
C LEU A 348 29.75 6.95 -16.88
N SER A 349 30.36 7.88 -16.15
CA SER A 349 30.85 9.12 -16.77
C SER A 349 31.94 8.81 -17.82
N PRO A 350 32.13 9.67 -18.83
CA PRO A 350 33.23 9.53 -19.79
C PRO A 350 34.59 9.39 -19.09
N ASP A 351 35.52 8.69 -19.72
CA ASP A 351 36.89 8.47 -19.23
C ASP A 351 37.00 7.67 -17.89
N TRP A 352 35.90 7.25 -17.27
CA TRP A 352 35.89 6.50 -15.99
C TRP A 352 36.84 5.28 -16.02
N PRO A 353 37.66 5.05 -14.97
CA PRO A 353 37.65 5.70 -13.65
C PRO A 353 38.49 6.99 -13.55
N GLN A 354 38.94 7.57 -14.67
CA GLN A 354 39.55 8.90 -14.66
C GLN A 354 38.47 9.99 -14.54
N SER A 355 38.86 11.19 -14.11
CA SER A 355 37.96 12.35 -14.14
C SER A 355 37.57 12.70 -15.58
N TYR A 356 36.27 12.80 -15.83
CA TYR A 356 35.70 13.10 -17.14
C TYR A 356 36.18 14.45 -17.68
N SER A 357 36.46 14.46 -18.99
CA SER A 357 36.83 15.64 -19.76
C SER A 357 35.78 16.77 -19.70
N LYS A 358 36.19 18.01 -19.93
CA LYS A 358 35.29 19.19 -19.92
C LYS A 358 34.67 19.48 -21.30
N GLY A 359 33.53 20.17 -21.32
CA GLY A 359 32.79 20.49 -22.55
C GLY A 359 32.09 19.28 -23.20
N GLN A 360 31.95 18.18 -22.46
CA GLN A 360 31.19 17.00 -22.86
C GLN A 360 29.68 17.26 -22.78
N ASP A 361 28.93 16.77 -23.77
CA ASP A 361 27.46 16.65 -23.79
C ASP A 361 27.11 15.23 -24.22
N CYS A 362 26.84 14.36 -23.24
CA CYS A 362 26.67 12.92 -23.42
C CYS A 362 25.23 12.51 -23.19
N VAL A 363 24.65 11.73 -24.10
CA VAL A 363 23.27 11.24 -24.02
C VAL A 363 23.25 9.73 -24.08
N TRP A 364 22.78 9.07 -23.03
CA TRP A 364 22.49 7.64 -23.00
C TRP A 364 20.98 7.41 -23.05
N GLN A 365 20.53 6.52 -23.92
CA GLN A 365 19.12 6.15 -24.07
C GLN A 365 18.95 4.70 -23.65
N ILE A 366 18.16 4.45 -22.60
CA ILE A 366 17.91 3.12 -22.05
C ILE A 366 16.49 2.70 -22.45
N HIS A 367 16.35 1.56 -23.10
CA HIS A 367 15.09 1.00 -23.57
C HIS A 367 14.95 -0.44 -23.09
N VAL A 368 13.96 -0.74 -22.25
CA VAL A 368 13.64 -2.09 -21.77
C VAL A 368 12.26 -2.53 -22.28
N SER A 369 11.87 -3.77 -21.96
CA SER A 369 10.57 -4.37 -22.29
C SER A 369 9.39 -3.42 -22.01
N GLU A 370 8.45 -3.27 -22.96
CA GLU A 370 7.31 -2.32 -22.88
C GLU A 370 6.40 -2.51 -21.65
N ASP A 371 6.42 -3.68 -21.00
CA ASP A 371 5.65 -3.97 -19.79
C ASP A 371 6.39 -3.66 -18.48
N LYS A 372 7.62 -3.14 -18.55
CA LYS A 372 8.51 -2.86 -17.40
C LYS A 372 8.76 -1.37 -17.22
N ARG A 373 9.36 -1.04 -16.08
CA ARG A 373 9.94 0.27 -15.77
C ARG A 373 11.43 0.11 -15.47
N ILE A 374 12.16 1.22 -15.40
CA ILE A 374 13.59 1.24 -15.13
C ILE A 374 13.80 1.84 -13.74
N GLU A 375 14.44 1.08 -12.84
CA GLU A 375 15.03 1.65 -11.63
C GLU A 375 16.49 2.03 -11.92
N LEU A 376 16.83 3.30 -11.69
CA LEU A 376 18.19 3.81 -11.63
C LEU A 376 18.66 3.83 -10.16
N ASP A 377 19.75 3.13 -9.86
CA ASP A 377 20.49 3.18 -8.59
C ASP A 377 21.77 3.99 -8.81
N VAL A 378 21.69 5.29 -8.52
CA VAL A 378 22.79 6.25 -8.68
C VAL A 378 23.72 6.09 -7.48
N GLN A 379 24.70 5.20 -7.60
CA GLN A 379 25.58 4.82 -6.49
C GLN A 379 26.60 5.91 -6.15
N ILE A 380 27.14 6.56 -7.17
CA ILE A 380 28.13 7.64 -7.07
C ILE A 380 27.63 8.78 -7.95
N LEU A 381 27.51 9.98 -7.37
CA LEU A 381 27.33 11.22 -8.11
C LEU A 381 28.26 12.29 -7.51
N ASN A 382 29.37 12.54 -8.18
CA ASN A 382 30.40 13.50 -7.79
C ASN A 382 30.87 14.26 -9.04
N ILE A 383 29.99 15.12 -9.55
CA ILE A 383 30.23 16.05 -10.65
C ILE A 383 30.53 17.46 -10.10
N ARG A 384 31.09 18.36 -10.92
CA ARG A 384 31.38 19.74 -10.49
C ARG A 384 30.08 20.55 -10.36
N HIS A 385 30.13 21.66 -9.63
CA HIS A 385 28.94 22.47 -9.32
C HIS A 385 28.30 23.17 -10.53
N ASN A 386 29.06 23.37 -11.62
CA ASN A 386 28.58 23.91 -12.88
C ASN A 386 28.16 22.81 -13.88
N ASP A 387 28.56 21.55 -13.65
CA ASP A 387 28.16 20.43 -14.51
C ASP A 387 26.74 19.97 -14.12
N ILE A 388 26.00 19.41 -15.08
CA ILE A 388 24.59 19.04 -14.92
C ILE A 388 24.36 17.61 -15.41
N LEU A 389 23.77 16.78 -14.55
CA LEU A 389 23.19 15.49 -14.92
C LEU A 389 21.66 15.62 -14.90
N THR A 390 20.98 15.24 -15.98
CA THR A 390 19.51 15.29 -16.10
C THR A 390 18.96 13.91 -16.48
N LEU A 391 17.91 13.47 -15.80
CA LEU A 391 17.22 12.20 -16.01
C LEU A 391 15.82 12.46 -16.59
N PHE A 392 15.53 11.88 -17.74
CA PHE A 392 14.27 12.04 -18.49
C PHE A 392 13.49 10.72 -18.53
N ASP A 393 12.17 10.80 -18.33
CA ASP A 393 11.21 9.71 -18.39
C ASP A 393 10.65 9.56 -19.81
N GLY A 394 11.39 8.85 -20.66
CA GLY A 394 11.09 8.66 -22.09
C GLY A 394 12.34 8.73 -22.99
N HIS A 395 12.12 8.45 -24.28
CA HIS A 395 13.16 8.35 -25.31
C HIS A 395 13.93 9.65 -25.60
N ASP A 396 13.29 10.81 -25.44
CA ASP A 396 13.83 12.10 -25.90
C ASP A 396 14.17 13.06 -24.76
N LEU A 397 15.09 14.00 -25.02
CA LEU A 397 15.39 15.17 -24.18
C LEU A 397 14.21 16.18 -24.04
N THR A 398 13.05 15.88 -24.64
CA THR A 398 11.80 16.65 -24.47
C THR A 398 10.81 15.99 -23.51
N SER A 399 11.15 14.79 -23.00
CA SER A 399 10.30 14.00 -22.09
C SER A 399 10.26 14.61 -20.68
N HIS A 400 9.45 14.04 -19.79
CA HIS A 400 9.32 14.55 -18.42
C HIS A 400 10.63 14.38 -17.62
N VAL A 401 11.11 15.43 -16.96
CA VAL A 401 12.34 15.37 -16.16
C VAL A 401 12.05 14.73 -14.80
N ILE A 402 12.60 13.55 -14.56
CA ILE A 402 12.57 12.83 -13.27
C ILE A 402 13.39 13.60 -12.23
N GLY A 403 14.52 14.17 -12.66
CA GLY A 403 15.36 15.01 -11.81
C GLY A 403 16.53 15.63 -12.58
N GLN A 404 16.98 16.78 -12.08
CA GLN A 404 18.21 17.44 -12.51
C GLN A 404 19.12 17.62 -11.29
N TYR A 405 20.42 17.36 -11.49
CA TYR A 405 21.40 17.21 -10.43
C TYR A 405 22.68 17.97 -10.79
N LEU A 406 23.24 18.69 -9.82
CA LEU A 406 24.49 19.46 -9.92
C LEU A 406 25.33 19.18 -8.67
N GLY A 407 26.66 19.21 -8.80
CA GLY A 407 27.57 18.94 -7.69
C GLY A 407 27.57 17.48 -7.20
N SER A 408 28.10 17.27 -5.99
CA SER A 408 28.12 15.95 -5.33
C SER A 408 26.82 15.66 -4.59
N ARG A 409 26.31 14.42 -4.66
CA ARG A 409 25.11 13.97 -3.95
C ARG A 409 25.26 12.54 -3.40
N GLU A 410 24.65 12.29 -2.25
CA GLU A 410 24.52 10.94 -1.68
C GLU A 410 23.73 10.00 -2.59
N ARG A 411 23.98 8.68 -2.46
CA ARG A 411 23.33 7.64 -3.26
C ARG A 411 21.81 7.71 -3.18
N PHE A 412 21.14 7.70 -4.33
CA PHE A 412 19.69 7.73 -4.43
C PHE A 412 19.16 6.78 -5.52
N ARG A 413 17.86 6.52 -5.46
CA ARG A 413 17.13 5.76 -6.49
C ARG A 413 16.18 6.69 -7.24
N ALA A 414 16.00 6.44 -8.52
CA ALA A 414 14.95 7.01 -9.35
C ALA A 414 14.24 5.88 -10.10
N VAL A 415 12.93 6.01 -10.34
CA VAL A 415 12.13 5.04 -11.10
C VAL A 415 11.34 5.79 -12.17
N SER A 416 11.32 5.25 -13.39
CA SER A 416 10.59 5.82 -14.51
C SER A 416 9.06 5.67 -14.41
N GLY A 417 8.35 6.44 -15.22
CA GLY A 417 6.95 6.22 -15.57
C GLY A 417 6.77 5.11 -16.61
N GLY A 418 7.66 5.05 -17.61
CA GLY A 418 7.61 4.09 -18.73
C GLY A 418 8.81 3.14 -18.84
N SER A 419 8.90 2.42 -19.96
CA SER A 419 9.98 1.47 -20.28
C SER A 419 11.23 2.10 -20.92
N GLU A 420 11.28 3.44 -21.00
CA GLU A 420 12.37 4.19 -21.60
C GLU A 420 12.86 5.31 -20.67
N VAL A 421 14.18 5.49 -20.60
CA VAL A 421 14.81 6.55 -19.81
C VAL A 421 16.00 7.12 -20.58
N THR A 422 16.07 8.45 -20.66
CA THR A 422 17.21 9.15 -21.25
C THR A 422 17.99 9.90 -20.20
N ILE A 423 19.31 9.75 -20.23
CA ILE A 423 20.26 10.35 -19.29
C ILE A 423 21.14 11.33 -20.08
N GLN A 424 21.10 12.60 -19.74
CA GLN A 424 21.99 13.61 -20.32
C GLN A 424 22.98 14.11 -19.28
N PHE A 425 24.26 14.12 -19.63
CA PHE A 425 25.33 14.75 -18.85
C PHE A 425 25.98 15.88 -19.64
N GLN A 426 25.94 17.10 -19.11
CA GLN A 426 26.59 18.28 -19.67
C GLN A 426 27.65 18.81 -18.70
N SER A 427 28.82 19.17 -19.22
CA SER A 427 29.93 19.70 -18.43
C SER A 427 30.45 21.03 -18.95
N ASP A 428 30.81 21.92 -18.03
CA ASP A 428 31.18 23.31 -18.33
C ASP A 428 32.48 23.37 -19.17
N PRO A 429 32.47 23.96 -20.39
CA PRO A 429 33.66 24.08 -21.22
C PRO A 429 34.64 25.15 -20.73
N ASP A 430 34.20 26.13 -19.95
CA ASP A 430 34.99 27.28 -19.50
C ASP A 430 35.55 27.11 -18.06
N ASP A 431 35.20 26.02 -17.37
CA ASP A 431 35.78 25.70 -16.06
C ASP A 431 37.31 25.62 -16.12
N SER A 432 37.93 26.20 -15.09
CA SER A 432 39.37 26.35 -14.88
C SER A 432 39.83 25.76 -13.54
N THR A 433 38.91 25.16 -12.77
CA THR A 433 39.21 24.54 -11.48
C THR A 433 39.66 23.09 -11.66
N PHE A 434 40.92 22.81 -11.33
CA PHE A 434 41.47 21.45 -11.38
C PHE A 434 41.09 20.68 -10.11
N ILE A 435 39.81 20.32 -10.00
CA ILE A 435 39.26 19.48 -8.92
C ILE A 435 39.05 18.06 -9.47
N LEU A 436 39.54 17.06 -8.74
CA LEU A 436 39.35 15.64 -9.04
C LEU A 436 37.89 15.23 -8.74
N SER A 437 36.97 15.52 -9.67
CA SER A 437 35.63 14.93 -9.67
C SER A 437 35.73 13.46 -10.07
N GLN A 438 35.06 12.58 -9.33
CA GLN A 438 35.02 11.14 -9.65
C GLN A 438 34.03 10.84 -10.79
N GLY A 439 33.12 11.77 -11.12
CA GLY A 439 32.08 11.54 -12.11
C GLY A 439 30.87 10.83 -11.51
N PHE A 440 30.30 9.88 -12.23
CA PHE A 440 29.13 9.14 -11.76
C PHE A 440 29.15 7.68 -12.17
N LEU A 441 28.51 6.85 -11.34
CA LEU A 441 28.25 5.44 -11.56
C LEU A 441 26.79 5.18 -11.24
N ILE A 442 26.05 4.76 -12.27
CA ILE A 442 24.61 4.47 -12.20
C ILE A 442 24.44 3.02 -12.65
N HIS A 443 23.88 2.17 -11.79
CA HIS A 443 23.34 0.90 -12.25
C HIS A 443 21.87 1.10 -12.62
N TYR A 444 21.42 0.47 -13.70
CA TYR A 444 20.01 0.42 -14.06
C TYR A 444 19.54 -1.03 -14.14
N ARG A 445 18.26 -1.25 -13.85
CA ARG A 445 17.60 -2.55 -14.02
C ARG A 445 16.13 -2.38 -14.38
N GLU A 446 15.61 -3.30 -15.18
CA GLU A 446 14.17 -3.46 -15.32
C GLU A 446 13.54 -3.86 -13.98
N VAL A 447 12.39 -3.27 -13.68
CA VAL A 447 11.56 -3.57 -12.52
C VAL A 447 10.11 -3.67 -12.97
N GLU A 448 9.30 -4.44 -12.26
CA GLU A 448 7.87 -4.48 -12.54
C GLU A 448 7.22 -3.11 -12.23
N PRO A 449 6.19 -2.70 -12.99
CA PRO A 449 5.46 -1.48 -12.70
C PRO A 449 4.87 -1.51 -11.29
N ASN A 450 5.35 -0.64 -10.39
CA ASN A 450 4.82 -0.51 -9.02
C ASN A 450 3.50 0.26 -9.01
N ASP A 451 2.55 -0.21 -9.81
CA ASP A 451 1.18 0.28 -9.91
C ASP A 451 0.25 -0.40 -8.88
N THR A 452 0.79 -1.12 -7.88
CA THR A 452 0.01 -1.83 -6.87
C THR A 452 -0.54 -0.90 -5.78
N CYS A 453 -1.87 -0.83 -5.68
CA CYS A 453 -2.58 -0.20 -4.56
C CYS A 453 -2.36 -0.97 -3.24
N PRO A 454 -2.50 -0.30 -2.08
CA PRO A 454 -2.43 -0.94 -0.76
C PRO A 454 -3.43 -2.09 -0.59
N VAL A 455 -3.00 -3.19 0.04
CA VAL A 455 -3.89 -4.32 0.37
C VAL A 455 -4.90 -3.88 1.44
N LEU A 456 -6.19 -4.02 1.15
CA LEU A 456 -7.27 -3.71 2.09
C LEU A 456 -7.61 -4.91 2.98
N PRO A 457 -8.01 -4.67 4.25
CA PRO A 457 -8.44 -5.74 5.15
C PRO A 457 -9.75 -6.38 4.68
N GLN A 458 -9.97 -7.64 5.07
CA GLN A 458 -11.26 -8.30 4.86
C GLN A 458 -12.34 -7.69 5.79
N ILE A 459 -13.56 -7.57 5.27
CA ILE A 459 -14.70 -7.00 6.01
C ILE A 459 -15.43 -8.09 6.81
N GLU A 460 -15.86 -7.76 8.03
CA GLU A 460 -16.66 -8.68 8.83
C GLU A 460 -18.00 -9.00 8.15
N PHE A 461 -18.45 -10.25 8.28
CA PHE A 461 -19.70 -10.76 7.71
C PHE A 461 -19.86 -10.53 6.19
N GLY A 462 -18.76 -10.45 5.45
CA GLY A 462 -18.75 -10.37 3.98
C GLY A 462 -17.52 -11.02 3.36
N TRP A 463 -17.34 -10.81 2.06
CA TRP A 463 -16.14 -11.17 1.29
C TRP A 463 -15.93 -10.16 0.15
N SER A 464 -14.76 -10.21 -0.50
CA SER A 464 -14.46 -9.46 -1.71
C SER A 464 -13.94 -10.36 -2.82
N SER A 465 -14.10 -9.90 -4.06
CA SER A 465 -13.53 -10.51 -5.28
C SER A 465 -12.84 -9.45 -6.13
N SER A 466 -11.65 -9.76 -6.64
CA SER A 466 -10.86 -8.87 -7.51
C SER A 466 -11.06 -9.21 -8.99
N SER A 467 -11.00 -8.20 -9.86
CA SER A 467 -10.93 -8.39 -11.32
C SER A 467 -9.56 -8.90 -11.80
N HIS A 468 -8.49 -8.74 -11.02
CA HIS A 468 -7.12 -9.11 -11.37
C HIS A 468 -6.41 -9.88 -10.23
N PRO A 469 -5.40 -10.73 -10.53
CA PRO A 469 -4.65 -11.49 -9.51
C PRO A 469 -3.83 -10.61 -8.56
N SER A 470 -3.30 -9.50 -9.07
CA SER A 470 -2.56 -8.46 -8.34
C SER A 470 -3.40 -7.17 -8.28
N LEU A 471 -3.26 -6.38 -7.22
CA LEU A 471 -4.05 -5.17 -6.97
C LEU A 471 -3.49 -3.94 -7.68
N VAL A 472 -3.27 -4.05 -9.00
CA VAL A 472 -2.67 -2.97 -9.83
C VAL A 472 -3.68 -1.87 -10.18
N ARG A 473 -3.20 -0.70 -10.61
CA ARG A 473 -3.98 0.42 -11.17
C ARG A 473 -5.08 -0.05 -12.13
N GLY A 474 -6.31 0.40 -11.90
CA GLY A 474 -7.49 -0.04 -12.64
C GLY A 474 -8.12 -1.36 -12.15
N SER A 475 -7.52 -2.06 -11.18
CA SER A 475 -8.15 -3.21 -10.52
C SER A 475 -9.43 -2.80 -9.80
N VAL A 476 -10.44 -3.67 -9.88
CA VAL A 476 -11.76 -3.45 -9.29
C VAL A 476 -11.99 -4.53 -8.24
N LEU A 477 -12.33 -4.10 -7.02
CA LEU A 477 -12.78 -4.97 -5.94
C LEU A 477 -14.31 -4.83 -5.81
N THR A 478 -15.00 -5.96 -5.83
CA THR A 478 -16.44 -6.06 -5.55
C THR A 478 -16.65 -6.76 -4.22
N TYR A 479 -17.42 -6.15 -3.32
CA TYR A 479 -17.75 -6.65 -1.98
C TYR A 479 -19.17 -7.21 -1.92
N GLN A 480 -19.37 -8.26 -1.14
CA GLN A 480 -20.65 -8.93 -0.96
C GLN A 480 -20.82 -9.36 0.51
N CYS A 481 -22.02 -9.19 1.06
CA CYS A 481 -22.34 -9.52 2.45
C CYS A 481 -22.96 -10.91 2.61
N GLN A 482 -22.79 -11.50 3.79
CA GLN A 482 -23.34 -12.81 4.15
C GLN A 482 -24.87 -12.76 4.30
N PRO A 483 -25.59 -13.88 4.03
CA PRO A 483 -27.06 -13.90 4.07
C PRO A 483 -27.65 -13.44 5.41
N GLY A 484 -28.36 -12.31 5.39
CA GLY A 484 -28.92 -11.65 6.58
C GLY A 484 -28.21 -10.36 6.99
N TYR A 485 -27.16 -9.98 6.27
CA TYR A 485 -26.50 -8.68 6.33
C TYR A 485 -26.74 -7.91 5.03
N ASP A 486 -26.77 -6.59 5.12
CA ASP A 486 -26.89 -5.65 4.00
C ASP A 486 -25.64 -4.76 3.93
N ILE A 487 -25.35 -4.21 2.75
CA ILE A 487 -24.08 -3.50 2.48
C ILE A 487 -24.24 -1.99 2.65
N VAL A 488 -23.39 -1.39 3.50
CA VAL A 488 -23.37 0.06 3.76
C VAL A 488 -22.02 0.63 3.33
N GLY A 489 -22.04 1.43 2.26
CA GLY A 489 -20.85 1.98 1.60
C GLY A 489 -20.91 1.73 0.10
N SER A 490 -19.75 1.68 -0.55
CA SER A 490 -19.63 1.28 -1.96
C SER A 490 -19.40 -0.22 -2.05
N ASP A 491 -20.27 -0.93 -2.78
CA ASP A 491 -20.11 -2.35 -3.12
C ASP A 491 -18.97 -2.59 -4.13
N ILE A 492 -18.61 -1.56 -4.91
CA ILE A 492 -17.50 -1.57 -5.86
C ILE A 492 -16.50 -0.45 -5.53
N ILE A 493 -15.21 -0.79 -5.48
CA ILE A 493 -14.10 0.18 -5.37
C ILE A 493 -13.00 -0.12 -6.39
N THR A 494 -12.29 0.91 -6.83
CA THR A 494 -11.30 0.82 -7.91
C THR A 494 -9.96 1.41 -7.49
N CYS A 495 -8.86 0.77 -7.88
CA CYS A 495 -7.49 1.28 -7.71
C CYS A 495 -7.24 2.43 -8.71
N GLN A 496 -6.99 3.63 -8.20
CA GLN A 496 -6.93 4.87 -8.97
C GLN A 496 -5.54 5.16 -9.56
N TRP A 497 -5.42 6.27 -10.29
CA TRP A 497 -4.19 6.68 -10.98
C TRP A 497 -3.07 7.16 -10.04
N ASP A 498 -3.43 7.55 -8.82
CA ASP A 498 -2.56 8.00 -7.72
C ASP A 498 -2.24 6.86 -6.73
N LEU A 499 -2.58 5.62 -7.09
CA LEU A 499 -2.46 4.40 -6.28
C LEU A 499 -3.30 4.41 -4.97
N SER A 500 -4.31 5.29 -4.90
CA SER A 500 -5.34 5.24 -3.86
C SER A 500 -6.54 4.36 -4.27
N TRP A 501 -7.38 4.00 -3.30
CA TRP A 501 -8.69 3.38 -3.58
C TRP A 501 -9.78 4.43 -3.71
N SER A 502 -10.69 4.26 -4.66
CA SER A 502 -11.75 5.23 -4.96
C SER A 502 -12.69 5.51 -3.77
N ASN A 503 -12.92 4.52 -2.91
CA ASN A 503 -13.71 4.63 -1.68
C ASN A 503 -13.12 3.72 -0.60
N ASN A 504 -13.48 3.96 0.67
CA ASN A 504 -13.16 3.06 1.78
C ASN A 504 -13.95 1.74 1.68
N PRO A 505 -13.47 0.63 2.30
CA PRO A 505 -14.21 -0.63 2.37
C PRO A 505 -15.62 -0.46 2.98
N PRO A 506 -16.65 -1.13 2.43
CA PRO A 506 -18.01 -1.07 2.96
C PRO A 506 -18.17 -1.91 4.23
N THR A 507 -19.22 -1.63 5.01
CA THR A 507 -19.57 -2.38 6.22
C THR A 507 -20.83 -3.22 6.00
N CYS A 508 -20.79 -4.50 6.33
CA CYS A 508 -21.96 -5.37 6.33
C CYS A 508 -22.74 -5.23 7.65
N VAL A 509 -23.97 -4.70 7.60
CA VAL A 509 -24.83 -4.49 8.78
C VAL A 509 -25.93 -5.53 8.85
N LYS A 510 -26.22 -6.09 10.05
CA LYS A 510 -27.25 -7.11 10.21
C LYS A 510 -28.65 -6.53 9.94
N ILE A 511 -29.44 -7.18 9.10
CA ILE A 511 -30.80 -6.76 8.75
C ILE A 511 -31.73 -7.01 9.94
N GLN A 512 -32.24 -5.93 10.55
CA GLN A 512 -33.12 -5.96 11.74
C GLN A 512 -34.59 -5.64 11.44
N GLN A 513 -34.96 -5.58 10.15
CA GLN A 513 -36.31 -5.23 9.70
C GLN A 513 -36.89 -6.29 8.76
N CYS A 514 -38.22 -6.44 8.76
CA CYS A 514 -38.96 -7.14 7.73
C CYS A 514 -39.30 -6.18 6.56
N PRO A 515 -39.38 -6.67 5.31
CA PRO A 515 -39.86 -5.88 4.17
C PRO A 515 -41.33 -5.47 4.37
N ASP A 516 -41.77 -4.39 3.71
CA ASP A 516 -43.17 -3.93 3.81
C ASP A 516 -44.14 -5.04 3.35
N PRO A 517 -45.20 -5.39 4.13
CA PRO A 517 -46.13 -6.47 3.81
C PRO A 517 -47.19 -6.10 2.76
N GLY A 518 -47.16 -4.88 2.23
CA GLY A 518 -48.12 -4.29 1.31
C GLY A 518 -49.29 -3.56 1.98
N GLU A 519 -50.05 -2.85 1.16
CA GLU A 519 -51.38 -2.32 1.52
C GLU A 519 -52.47 -3.36 1.18
N VAL A 520 -53.59 -3.32 1.93
CA VAL A 520 -54.72 -4.23 1.72
C VAL A 520 -55.87 -3.48 1.05
N VAL A 521 -56.10 -3.78 -0.24
CA VAL A 521 -57.21 -3.22 -1.03
C VAL A 521 -58.55 -3.51 -0.34
N ASN A 522 -59.42 -2.50 -0.23
CA ASN A 522 -60.68 -2.53 0.52
C ASN A 522 -60.52 -2.81 2.04
N GLY A 523 -59.37 -2.45 2.60
CA GLY A 523 -59.10 -2.49 4.04
C GLY A 523 -58.08 -1.45 4.49
N ALA A 524 -57.54 -1.64 5.68
CA ALA A 524 -56.50 -0.82 6.28
C ALA A 524 -55.55 -1.67 7.14
N ARG A 525 -54.34 -1.17 7.39
CA ARG A 525 -53.35 -1.76 8.30
C ARG A 525 -53.08 -0.85 9.51
N SER A 526 -52.78 -1.44 10.66
CA SER A 526 -52.71 -0.71 11.94
C SER A 526 -51.44 0.10 12.17
N VAL A 527 -50.41 -0.03 11.32
CA VAL A 527 -49.11 0.64 11.47
C VAL A 527 -48.57 1.06 10.10
N HIS A 528 -48.06 2.28 10.01
CA HIS A 528 -47.37 2.83 8.85
C HIS A 528 -46.07 3.51 9.33
N PRO A 529 -44.99 2.76 9.62
CA PRO A 529 -43.75 3.34 10.10
C PRO A 529 -42.95 3.95 8.94
N GLU A 530 -42.53 5.21 9.07
CA GLU A 530 -41.65 5.86 8.08
C GLU A 530 -40.26 5.20 8.02
N SER A 531 -39.82 4.56 9.11
CA SER A 531 -38.50 3.93 9.28
C SER A 531 -38.51 2.40 9.14
N GLY A 532 -39.59 1.81 8.62
CA GLY A 532 -39.71 0.37 8.35
C GLY A 532 -40.13 -0.51 9.55
N PHE A 533 -40.23 -1.82 9.33
CA PHE A 533 -40.86 -2.77 10.26
C PHE A 533 -39.82 -3.58 11.04
N ALA A 534 -39.36 -3.08 12.18
CA ALA A 534 -38.40 -3.76 13.04
C ALA A 534 -38.90 -5.13 13.56
N VAL A 535 -37.98 -6.04 13.89
CA VAL A 535 -38.28 -7.32 14.57
C VAL A 535 -39.14 -7.09 15.82
N GLY A 536 -40.20 -7.88 15.97
CA GLY A 536 -41.21 -7.74 17.02
C GLY A 536 -42.43 -6.89 16.63
N THR A 537 -42.38 -6.15 15.50
CA THR A 537 -43.53 -5.37 15.03
C THR A 537 -44.71 -6.27 14.67
N VAL A 538 -45.91 -5.93 15.14
CA VAL A 538 -47.17 -6.62 14.81
C VAL A 538 -48.07 -5.69 13.99
N VAL A 539 -48.42 -6.12 12.78
CA VAL A 539 -49.33 -5.40 11.89
C VAL A 539 -50.68 -6.09 11.91
N ARG A 540 -51.74 -5.38 12.33
CA ARG A 540 -53.12 -5.85 12.27
C ARG A 540 -53.80 -5.30 11.03
N PHE A 541 -54.75 -6.06 10.48
CA PHE A 541 -55.52 -5.68 9.32
C PHE A 541 -57.01 -5.58 9.67
N THR A 542 -57.70 -4.66 9.01
CA THR A 542 -59.16 -4.49 9.05
C THR A 542 -59.70 -4.32 7.64
N CYS A 543 -60.97 -4.68 7.42
CA CYS A 543 -61.64 -4.46 6.14
C CYS A 543 -62.69 -3.37 6.22
N ASN A 544 -62.95 -2.74 5.07
CA ASN A 544 -64.01 -1.75 4.90
C ASN A 544 -65.39 -2.42 5.00
N GLN A 545 -66.42 -1.62 5.27
CA GLN A 545 -67.78 -2.11 5.47
C GLN A 545 -68.28 -2.93 4.25
N GLY A 546 -68.81 -4.14 4.51
CA GLY A 546 -69.26 -5.09 3.48
C GLY A 546 -68.23 -6.16 3.09
N TYR A 547 -66.95 -5.97 3.45
CA TYR A 547 -65.87 -6.92 3.22
C TYR A 547 -65.53 -7.72 4.50
N GLN A 548 -65.02 -8.93 4.33
CA GLN A 548 -64.44 -9.76 5.41
C GLN A 548 -62.99 -10.13 5.09
N LEU A 549 -62.19 -10.33 6.13
CA LEU A 549 -60.80 -10.79 6.00
C LEU A 549 -60.76 -12.27 5.57
N GLU A 550 -60.07 -12.53 4.47
CA GLU A 550 -59.60 -13.85 4.07
C GLU A 550 -58.09 -13.92 4.34
N GLY A 551 -57.69 -14.75 5.32
CA GLY A 551 -56.33 -14.83 5.83
C GLY A 551 -56.19 -14.40 7.30
N PRO A 552 -54.95 -14.22 7.80
CA PRO A 552 -54.70 -13.84 9.19
C PRO A 552 -55.11 -12.39 9.47
N ASN A 553 -55.72 -12.13 10.64
CA ASN A 553 -56.10 -10.78 11.06
C ASN A 553 -54.91 -9.94 11.57
N GLN A 554 -53.77 -10.56 11.85
CA GLN A 554 -52.51 -9.90 12.19
C GLN A 554 -51.31 -10.75 11.77
N ILE A 555 -50.21 -10.09 11.41
CA ILE A 555 -48.90 -10.71 11.15
C ILE A 555 -47.84 -10.07 12.04
N SER A 556 -46.75 -10.80 12.29
CA SER A 556 -45.68 -10.42 13.22
C SER A 556 -44.32 -10.61 12.56
N CYS A 557 -43.43 -9.61 12.68
CA CYS A 557 -42.08 -9.68 12.15
C CYS A 557 -41.18 -10.47 13.11
N HIS A 558 -40.71 -11.63 12.69
CA HIS A 558 -39.80 -12.46 13.48
C HIS A 558 -38.37 -12.35 12.96
N GLY A 559 -37.44 -12.10 13.88
CA GLY A 559 -36.02 -12.26 13.62
C GLY A 559 -35.67 -13.73 13.40
N ARG A 560 -34.53 -13.96 12.75
CA ARG A 560 -33.95 -15.29 12.54
C ARG A 560 -32.44 -15.19 12.77
N ASP A 561 -31.85 -16.24 13.31
CA ASP A 561 -30.41 -16.25 13.61
C ASP A 561 -29.56 -16.25 12.32
N THR A 562 -30.04 -16.93 11.27
CA THR A 562 -29.40 -17.06 9.95
C THR A 562 -30.30 -16.57 8.81
N GLY A 563 -29.97 -15.45 8.16
CA GLY A 563 -30.75 -14.85 7.08
C GLY A 563 -31.73 -13.76 7.54
N MET A 564 -32.45 -13.16 6.57
CA MET A 564 -33.34 -12.01 6.81
C MET A 564 -34.51 -12.31 7.78
N PRO A 565 -34.95 -11.31 8.57
CA PRO A 565 -36.22 -11.34 9.29
C PRO A 565 -37.41 -11.61 8.36
N LYS A 566 -38.45 -12.28 8.89
CA LYS A 566 -39.61 -12.67 8.10
C LYS A 566 -40.91 -12.49 8.88
N TRP A 567 -41.96 -12.07 8.17
CA TRP A 567 -43.34 -12.16 8.64
C TRP A 567 -43.75 -13.61 8.94
N SER A 568 -44.55 -13.78 10.00
CA SER A 568 -45.14 -15.06 10.40
C SER A 568 -45.99 -15.70 9.31
N ASP A 569 -46.72 -14.89 8.54
CA ASP A 569 -47.59 -15.33 7.44
C ASP A 569 -47.66 -14.26 6.33
N ARG A 570 -48.43 -14.52 5.27
CA ARG A 570 -48.70 -13.59 4.16
C ARG A 570 -49.76 -12.54 4.55
N SER A 571 -49.78 -11.41 3.84
CA SER A 571 -50.83 -10.40 4.00
C SER A 571 -52.21 -10.92 3.56
N PRO A 572 -53.29 -10.62 4.32
CA PRO A 572 -54.64 -11.08 4.03
C PRO A 572 -55.31 -10.26 2.91
N LYS A 573 -56.47 -10.72 2.45
CA LYS A 573 -57.31 -10.02 1.46
C LYS A 573 -58.66 -9.63 2.07
N CYS A 574 -59.21 -8.50 1.66
CA CYS A 574 -60.58 -8.12 1.98
C CYS A 574 -61.51 -8.55 0.84
N VAL A 575 -62.34 -9.56 1.09
CA VAL A 575 -63.28 -10.12 0.11
C VAL A 575 -64.72 -9.74 0.46
N LEU A 576 -65.50 -9.35 -0.55
CA LEU A 576 -66.89 -8.95 -0.37
C LEU A 576 -67.75 -10.18 -0.04
N LYS A 577 -68.56 -10.13 1.01
CA LYS A 577 -69.38 -11.28 1.43
C LYS A 577 -70.87 -11.01 1.26
N TYR A 578 -71.48 -11.77 0.36
CA TYR A 578 -72.93 -11.78 0.16
C TYR A 578 -73.63 -12.61 1.25
N TYR A 579 -74.82 -12.16 1.67
CA TYR A 579 -75.75 -13.05 2.39
C TYR A 579 -76.50 -13.91 1.36
N PRO A 580 -76.69 -15.22 1.61
CA PRO A 580 -77.36 -16.10 0.67
C PRO A 580 -78.87 -15.83 0.63
N CYS A 581 -79.51 -16.03 -0.52
CA CYS A 581 -80.96 -15.91 -0.66
C CYS A 581 -81.66 -17.02 0.15
N PRO A 582 -82.76 -16.72 0.88
CA PRO A 582 -83.56 -17.74 1.53
C PRO A 582 -84.27 -18.64 0.50
N ASN A 583 -84.60 -19.87 0.88
CA ASN A 583 -85.43 -20.74 0.04
C ASN A 583 -86.81 -20.08 -0.21
N PRO A 584 -87.23 -19.90 -1.48
CA PRO A 584 -88.48 -19.22 -1.83
C PRO A 584 -89.75 -20.05 -1.57
N GLY A 585 -89.62 -21.34 -1.26
CA GLY A 585 -90.72 -22.30 -1.16
C GLY A 585 -90.95 -23.07 -2.46
N VAL A 586 -91.74 -24.15 -2.36
CA VAL A 586 -92.12 -25.01 -3.49
C VAL A 586 -93.56 -24.67 -3.91
N PRO A 587 -93.88 -24.54 -5.21
CA PRO A 587 -95.25 -24.28 -5.67
C PRO A 587 -96.21 -25.43 -5.37
N ASP A 588 -97.47 -25.11 -5.03
CA ASP A 588 -98.55 -26.10 -4.93
C ASP A 588 -98.72 -26.84 -6.26
N ASN A 589 -98.81 -28.18 -6.19
CA ASN A 589 -98.81 -29.08 -7.37
C ASN A 589 -97.55 -28.95 -8.26
N GLY A 590 -96.41 -28.58 -7.67
CA GLY A 590 -95.11 -28.60 -8.34
C GLY A 590 -93.96 -29.14 -7.48
N TYR A 591 -92.75 -29.03 -8.02
CA TYR A 591 -91.50 -29.35 -7.35
C TYR A 591 -90.36 -28.44 -7.84
N GLN A 592 -89.25 -28.43 -7.11
CA GLN A 592 -88.05 -27.66 -7.46
C GLN A 592 -86.84 -28.59 -7.65
N THR A 593 -85.92 -28.18 -8.51
CA THR A 593 -84.72 -28.95 -8.92
C THR A 593 -83.77 -29.31 -7.78
N LEU A 594 -83.70 -28.49 -6.73
CA LEU A 594 -82.81 -28.69 -5.60
C LEU A 594 -83.46 -28.15 -4.33
N TYR A 595 -83.23 -28.77 -3.17
CA TYR A 595 -83.69 -28.23 -1.88
C TYR A 595 -82.49 -27.89 -0.99
N LYS A 596 -82.32 -26.59 -0.72
CA LYS A 596 -81.41 -26.04 0.30
C LYS A 596 -82.20 -25.10 1.22
N HIS A 597 -81.70 -24.84 2.42
CA HIS A 597 -82.28 -23.79 3.28
C HIS A 597 -81.93 -22.36 2.80
N SER A 598 -80.79 -22.20 2.13
CA SER A 598 -80.38 -20.95 1.48
C SER A 598 -79.49 -21.23 0.25
N TYR A 599 -79.41 -20.25 -0.65
CA TYR A 599 -78.74 -20.34 -1.95
C TYR A 599 -77.71 -19.22 -2.09
N GLN A 600 -76.52 -19.55 -2.58
CA GLN A 600 -75.45 -18.56 -2.72
C GLN A 600 -75.70 -17.60 -3.87
N ALA A 601 -75.10 -16.41 -3.81
CA ALA A 601 -75.17 -15.44 -4.89
C ALA A 601 -74.60 -16.05 -6.20
N GLY A 602 -75.37 -15.99 -7.28
CA GLY A 602 -75.09 -16.65 -8.56
C GLY A 602 -75.73 -18.04 -8.72
N GLU A 603 -76.29 -18.65 -7.68
CA GLU A 603 -77.03 -19.92 -7.82
C GLU A 603 -78.42 -19.71 -8.46
N THR A 604 -78.86 -20.70 -9.22
CA THR A 604 -80.15 -20.70 -9.92
C THR A 604 -81.02 -21.86 -9.45
N LEU A 605 -82.34 -21.67 -9.46
CA LEU A 605 -83.33 -22.62 -8.99
C LEU A 605 -84.44 -22.75 -10.05
N ARG A 606 -84.59 -23.95 -10.62
CA ARG A 606 -85.64 -24.27 -11.59
C ARG A 606 -86.81 -24.98 -10.93
N PHE A 607 -88.03 -24.61 -11.32
CA PHE A 607 -89.28 -25.23 -10.90
C PHE A 607 -89.93 -26.05 -12.02
N PHE A 608 -90.83 -26.95 -11.63
CA PHE A 608 -91.66 -27.77 -12.50
C PHE A 608 -93.04 -27.96 -11.86
N CYS A 609 -94.05 -28.23 -12.68
CA CYS A 609 -95.39 -28.64 -12.24
C CYS A 609 -95.62 -30.14 -12.48
N TYR A 610 -96.53 -30.75 -11.74
CA TYR A 610 -96.97 -32.12 -12.01
C TYR A 610 -97.92 -32.18 -13.22
N GLU A 611 -98.13 -33.39 -13.73
CA GLU A 611 -98.94 -33.63 -14.93
C GLU A 611 -100.37 -33.08 -14.81
N GLY A 612 -100.88 -32.46 -15.88
CA GLY A 612 -102.15 -31.73 -15.89
C GLY A 612 -102.07 -30.27 -15.41
N TYR A 613 -100.89 -29.77 -15.01
CA TYR A 613 -100.67 -28.38 -14.62
C TYR A 613 -99.60 -27.69 -15.48
N GLU A 614 -99.91 -26.47 -15.91
CA GLU A 614 -99.02 -25.53 -16.60
C GLU A 614 -98.35 -24.59 -15.59
N LEU A 615 -97.08 -24.24 -15.83
CA LEU A 615 -96.28 -23.37 -14.97
C LEU A 615 -96.46 -21.91 -15.40
N ILE A 616 -96.95 -21.07 -14.49
CA ILE A 616 -97.14 -19.63 -14.70
C ILE A 616 -96.11 -18.85 -13.88
N GLY A 617 -95.25 -18.11 -14.57
CA GLY A 617 -94.13 -17.35 -13.98
C GLY A 617 -92.78 -17.79 -14.55
N GLU A 618 -91.68 -17.34 -13.93
CA GLU A 618 -90.35 -17.72 -14.37
C GLU A 618 -90.03 -19.17 -14.01
N VAL A 619 -89.66 -19.97 -15.03
CA VAL A 619 -89.27 -21.38 -14.87
C VAL A 619 -87.96 -21.50 -14.08
N ILE A 620 -87.09 -20.49 -14.12
CA ILE A 620 -85.81 -20.44 -13.43
C ILE A 620 -85.63 -19.07 -12.77
N ILE A 621 -85.36 -19.05 -11.47
CA ILE A 621 -84.99 -17.83 -10.75
C ILE A 621 -83.53 -17.89 -10.27
N ASN A 622 -82.89 -16.74 -10.18
CA ASN A 622 -81.46 -16.58 -9.90
C ASN A 622 -81.26 -15.74 -8.64
N CYS A 623 -80.40 -16.17 -7.72
CA CYS A 623 -80.02 -15.39 -6.55
C CYS A 623 -79.01 -14.31 -6.98
N VAL A 624 -79.46 -13.08 -7.17
CA VAL A 624 -78.62 -11.97 -7.65
C VAL A 624 -77.72 -11.46 -6.50
N PRO A 625 -76.40 -11.30 -6.72
CA PRO A 625 -75.50 -10.77 -5.69
C PRO A 625 -75.93 -9.40 -5.18
N GLY A 626 -76.06 -9.25 -3.85
CA GLY A 626 -76.48 -8.00 -3.24
C GLY A 626 -76.30 -7.95 -1.72
N HIS A 627 -76.74 -6.85 -1.11
CA HIS A 627 -76.66 -6.63 0.34
C HIS A 627 -78.06 -6.25 0.90
N PRO A 628 -78.94 -7.23 1.19
CA PRO A 628 -78.79 -8.68 0.98
C PRO A 628 -78.98 -9.09 -0.49
N SER A 629 -78.54 -10.31 -0.84
CA SER A 629 -78.84 -10.92 -2.14
C SER A 629 -80.33 -11.20 -2.26
N GLN A 630 -80.88 -11.07 -3.46
CA GLN A 630 -82.32 -11.21 -3.72
C GLN A 630 -82.57 -12.06 -4.96
N TRP A 631 -83.70 -12.77 -4.99
CA TRP A 631 -84.15 -13.46 -6.19
C TRP A 631 -84.53 -12.43 -7.26
N ASN A 632 -84.09 -12.64 -8.50
CA ASN A 632 -84.43 -11.79 -9.65
C ASN A 632 -85.94 -11.77 -9.98
N SER A 633 -86.71 -12.74 -9.48
CA SER A 633 -88.13 -12.94 -9.78
C SER A 633 -88.81 -13.74 -8.65
N PRO A 634 -90.13 -13.57 -8.45
CA PRO A 634 -90.89 -14.38 -7.49
C PRO A 634 -91.00 -15.85 -7.96
N PRO A 635 -91.25 -16.81 -7.05
CA PRO A 635 -91.51 -18.19 -7.44
C PRO A 635 -92.77 -18.32 -8.31
N PRO A 636 -92.79 -19.21 -9.32
CA PRO A 636 -93.94 -19.45 -10.18
C PRO A 636 -95.03 -20.25 -9.46
N PHE A 637 -96.20 -20.40 -10.09
CA PHE A 637 -97.30 -21.23 -9.60
C PHE A 637 -97.89 -22.14 -10.69
N CYS A 638 -98.43 -23.28 -10.28
CA CYS A 638 -98.96 -24.31 -11.18
C CYS A 638 -100.50 -24.18 -11.32
N LYS A 639 -101.00 -24.17 -12.55
CA LYS A 639 -102.43 -24.01 -12.86
C LYS A 639 -102.90 -25.08 -13.84
N VAL A 640 -104.10 -25.64 -13.66
CA VAL A 640 -104.62 -26.74 -14.50
C VAL A 640 -104.63 -26.35 -16.00
N SER A 641 -103.99 -27.18 -16.83
CA SER A 641 -103.87 -26.98 -18.28
C SER A 641 -105.12 -27.43 -19.03
N GLN A 642 -105.67 -26.58 -19.90
CA GLN A 642 -106.78 -26.94 -20.80
C GLN A 642 -106.21 -27.32 -22.18
N SER A 643 -106.60 -28.48 -22.73
CA SER A 643 -106.01 -29.01 -23.97
C SER A 643 -107.01 -29.17 -25.12
N LEU A 644 -106.63 -28.58 -26.26
CA LEU A 644 -106.87 -29.01 -27.65
C LEU A 644 -108.28 -29.37 -28.13
N GLU A 645 -108.72 -28.67 -29.17
CA GLU A 645 -109.49 -29.27 -30.26
C GLU A 645 -108.98 -28.74 -31.62
N ALA A 646 -108.90 -29.65 -32.62
CA ALA A 646 -108.62 -29.47 -34.06
C ALA A 646 -107.81 -28.23 -34.56
N SER A 647 -106.74 -28.39 -35.34
CA SER A 647 -106.77 -29.11 -36.63
C SER A 647 -105.37 -29.31 -37.24
N HIS A 648 -105.29 -30.10 -38.32
CA HIS A 648 -104.06 -30.60 -38.95
C HIS A 648 -103.76 -29.91 -40.30
N GLN A 649 -102.48 -30.00 -40.71
CA GLN A 649 -101.98 -30.01 -42.10
C GLN A 649 -101.71 -28.68 -42.88
N MET A 650 -100.41 -28.43 -43.11
CA MET A 650 -99.74 -27.78 -44.27
C MET A 650 -100.17 -26.38 -44.80
N LEU A 651 -99.21 -25.44 -44.73
CA LEU A 651 -98.49 -24.95 -45.93
C LEU A 651 -97.03 -24.58 -45.57
N SER A 652 -96.22 -24.14 -46.53
CA SER A 652 -94.74 -24.16 -46.53
C SER A 652 -94.05 -22.78 -46.68
N GLU A 653 -92.70 -22.79 -46.67
CA GLU A 653 -91.77 -21.70 -47.06
C GLU A 653 -91.71 -20.47 -46.12
N ASN A 654 -90.58 -20.14 -45.47
CA ASN A 654 -89.40 -19.55 -46.12
C ASN A 654 -88.17 -19.51 -45.16
N ILE A 655 -87.19 -20.40 -45.33
CA ILE A 655 -85.91 -20.36 -44.60
C ILE A 655 -84.77 -20.04 -45.59
N ALA A 656 -84.61 -18.75 -45.92
CA ALA A 656 -83.60 -18.30 -46.90
C ALA A 656 -82.91 -16.95 -46.59
N LEU A 657 -83.47 -16.10 -45.73
CA LEU A 657 -83.06 -14.68 -45.61
C LEU A 657 -82.37 -14.28 -44.30
N ALA A 658 -82.43 -15.09 -43.25
CA ALA A 658 -81.89 -14.73 -41.92
C ALA A 658 -80.37 -14.95 -41.77
N ILE A 659 -79.75 -15.80 -42.61
CA ILE A 659 -78.36 -16.28 -42.42
C ILE A 659 -77.37 -15.57 -43.36
N ILE A 660 -77.83 -15.04 -44.49
CA ILE A 660 -76.96 -14.48 -45.54
C ILE A 660 -76.48 -13.05 -45.19
N LEU A 661 -77.34 -12.25 -44.54
CA LEU A 661 -77.04 -10.86 -44.15
C LEU A 661 -75.77 -10.68 -43.28
N PRO A 662 -75.55 -11.44 -42.18
CA PRO A 662 -74.34 -11.28 -41.38
C PRO A 662 -73.06 -11.69 -42.13
N ILE A 663 -73.13 -12.67 -43.04
CA ILE A 663 -71.95 -13.18 -43.78
C ILE A 663 -71.43 -12.12 -44.77
N ILE A 664 -72.32 -11.45 -45.50
CA ILE A 664 -71.96 -10.37 -46.43
C ILE A 664 -71.28 -9.20 -45.69
N LEU A 665 -71.78 -8.87 -44.49
CA LEU A 665 -71.26 -7.75 -43.69
C LEU A 665 -69.83 -8.03 -43.18
N VAL A 666 -69.52 -9.27 -42.81
CA VAL A 666 -68.16 -9.71 -42.45
C VAL A 666 -67.21 -9.65 -43.65
N ILE A 667 -67.64 -10.09 -44.84
CA ILE A 667 -66.81 -10.06 -46.06
C ILE A 667 -66.45 -8.62 -46.44
N LEU A 668 -67.39 -7.66 -46.34
CA LEU A 668 -67.12 -6.25 -46.62
C LEU A 668 -66.13 -5.62 -45.62
N LEU A 669 -66.21 -5.98 -44.34
CA LEU A 669 -65.27 -5.49 -43.32
C LEU A 669 -63.83 -6.00 -43.55
N ILE A 670 -63.67 -7.29 -43.89
CA ILE A 670 -62.36 -7.89 -44.17
C ILE A 670 -61.76 -7.29 -45.45
N GLY A 671 -62.56 -7.11 -46.50
CA GLY A 671 -62.12 -6.46 -47.75
C GLY A 671 -61.71 -5.00 -47.58
N GLY A 672 -62.42 -4.25 -46.73
CA GLY A 672 -62.10 -2.84 -46.43
C GLY A 672 -60.77 -2.66 -45.71
N ILE A 673 -60.41 -3.57 -44.80
CA ILE A 673 -59.14 -3.53 -44.06
C ILE A 673 -57.96 -3.84 -44.98
N TYR A 674 -58.10 -4.80 -45.90
CA TYR A 674 -57.02 -5.19 -46.81
C TYR A 674 -56.60 -4.05 -47.76
N MET A 675 -57.56 -3.23 -48.21
CA MET A 675 -57.30 -2.07 -49.07
C MET A 675 -56.64 -0.88 -48.37
N TYR A 676 -56.54 -0.87 -47.04
CA TYR A 676 -55.88 0.21 -46.28
C TYR A 676 -54.39 -0.07 -46.00
N TYR A 677 -53.90 -1.29 -46.25
CA TYR A 677 -52.52 -1.71 -45.95
C TYR A 677 -51.62 -1.85 -47.19
N THR A 678 -52.10 -1.49 -48.38
CA THR A 678 -51.31 -1.55 -49.63
C THR A 678 -51.47 -0.28 -50.48
N LYS A 679 -50.95 0.86 -49.99
CA LYS A 679 -50.60 2.01 -50.84
C LYS A 679 -49.55 2.92 -50.21
#